data_AF-A0A847A2E4-F1
#
_entry.id   AF-A0A847A2E4-F1
#
_cell.length_a   1.000
_cell.length_b   1.000
_cell.length_c   1.000
_cell.angle_alpha   90.00
_cell.angle_beta   90.00
_cell.angle_gamma   90.00
#
_symmetry.space_group_name_H-M   'P 1'
#
loop_
_entity.id
_entity.type
_entity.pdbx_description
1 polymer ?
#
loop_
_entity_poly.entity_id
_entity_poly.type
_entity_poly.pdbx_seq_one_letter_code
_entity_poly.pdbx_strand_id
1 'polypeptide(L)'
;MGAKKLVIVESPTKAKTIGGYLGDDYEVIASVGHVRDLAEPSELPAELKKGPFGKFAVDVEKDFAPYYVVNANKKKTVTDLKRALKDADELWLATDEDREGEAIAWHLLEVLKPKVPVRRMVFHEITKEAIEEAKSNTRDIDIALVDAQETRRILDRLYGYDISPVLWRKVAPKLSAGRVQSAATRLVVDRERERMSFVAAEYWDISAKFCPDQKAPDQTEFEAKLVRLDGVRLATGGDFDDNGQLKAKAEQAGVILLPQARAEALATALSQLDAATVRSIETKPHTRRPAAPFTTSTLQQEASRKLRYSSRQTMSHAQSLYENGYITYMRTDSPTLSKQAIEAARKQAAALYGAETVPNAPRVYTGKAKGAQEAHEAIRPAGDTFVRPSELKGKRNQGDYALYELIWKRTVASQMADAKGSTDTVTITAEVPENGAKTNADFTASGTVITFPGFLLAYEEGKDEKRTQKEQSVDLPQLAQGQALGILEPLAKGHETSPPPRYTEASLTKQLEDLGGGRPSTYAAIIGTISDRGYVTKKGQALVPSWIAFSVVRLLEEHFAELVNYDFTAEMESDLDRIAAGEEDRTGWLREFYFGSDSHPGLRGVVDNLGEIDARAINTIKIDDEISLRNGKYGPYLEVFDDKCEVGEDGALKPRVVNIPDGLAPDELTVQRAHELADAEPLEDRIVGLHPATGKRIAAKNGRFGPYVTELPDEGEELPKGVKARTASLFKSMDPATVDLDSAVALLDLPRVVGTDVESGAEITAQNGRYGPYLKKGTDTRSLPSEDAIFGIDLAGALELFAQPKYGARKAASALKEFDADPVSGKPIKVKDGRFGPYVTDGETNATIPRGDSVEEITFERAAELLAIKRAKGPVKRKAPARKTAAKKPAAKSAATKKAVDPARSAAAKKAAETRKANAAAKAAAAAAAAGE
;
A
#
# COMPACT_ATOMS: atom_id res chain seq x y z
N MET A 1 49.86 -14.81 -12.63
CA MET A 1 48.41 -14.77 -12.34
C MET A 1 48.18 -13.47 -11.58
N GLY A 2 47.31 -12.60 -12.07
CA GLY A 2 46.95 -11.36 -11.36
C GLY A 2 46.27 -11.69 -10.03
N ALA A 3 46.32 -10.75 -9.08
CA ALA A 3 45.66 -10.88 -7.80
C ALA A 3 44.13 -10.99 -8.00
N LYS A 4 43.52 -12.08 -7.53
CA LYS A 4 42.10 -12.38 -7.73
C LYS A 4 41.26 -11.59 -6.74
N LYS A 5 40.38 -10.70 -7.19
CA LYS A 5 39.57 -9.84 -6.31
C LYS A 5 38.14 -10.35 -6.22
N LEU A 6 37.60 -10.48 -5.01
CA LEU A 6 36.19 -10.81 -4.80
C LEU A 6 35.39 -9.52 -4.67
N VAL A 7 34.36 -9.36 -5.50
CA VAL A 7 33.40 -8.24 -5.41
C VAL A 7 32.05 -8.77 -4.96
N ILE A 8 31.46 -8.17 -3.93
CA ILE A 8 30.13 -8.53 -3.43
C ILE A 8 29.14 -7.40 -3.71
N VAL A 9 28.03 -7.74 -4.36
CA VAL A 9 26.89 -6.85 -4.67
C VAL A 9 25.60 -7.43 -4.11
N GLU A 10 24.48 -6.69 -4.11
CA GLU A 10 23.22 -7.20 -3.53
C GLU A 10 22.47 -8.15 -4.43
N SER A 11 22.54 -8.01 -5.75
CA SER A 11 21.66 -8.77 -6.65
C SER A 11 22.42 -9.51 -7.76
N PRO A 12 21.92 -10.68 -8.21
CA PRO A 12 22.54 -11.43 -9.29
C PRO A 12 22.62 -10.65 -10.61
N THR A 13 21.64 -9.77 -10.87
CA THR A 13 21.63 -8.92 -12.06
C THR A 13 22.82 -7.96 -12.03
N LYS A 14 23.01 -7.22 -10.92
CA LYS A 14 24.17 -6.35 -10.74
C LYS A 14 25.48 -7.11 -10.87
N ALA A 15 25.55 -8.32 -10.30
CA ALA A 15 26.76 -9.13 -10.35
C ALA A 15 27.16 -9.46 -11.80
N LYS A 16 26.16 -9.80 -12.64
CA LYS A 16 26.36 -10.04 -14.07
C LYS A 16 26.80 -8.78 -14.81
N THR A 17 26.13 -7.64 -14.56
CA THR A 17 26.42 -6.38 -15.25
C THR A 17 27.82 -5.86 -14.88
N ILE A 18 28.12 -5.74 -13.58
CA ILE A 18 29.41 -5.26 -13.08
C ILE A 18 30.55 -6.21 -13.45
N GLY A 19 30.34 -7.53 -13.35
CA GLY A 19 31.32 -8.53 -13.78
C GLY A 19 31.69 -8.39 -15.26
N GLY A 20 30.72 -8.04 -16.12
CA GLY A 20 30.98 -7.75 -17.54
C GLY A 20 31.86 -6.52 -17.78
N TYR A 21 31.90 -5.56 -16.85
CA TYR A 21 32.75 -4.37 -16.95
C TYR A 21 34.13 -4.55 -16.33
N LEU A 22 34.22 -5.26 -15.20
CA LEU A 22 35.47 -5.45 -14.46
C LEU A 22 36.41 -6.48 -15.09
N GLY A 23 35.87 -7.46 -15.84
CA GLY A 23 36.66 -8.49 -16.53
C GLY A 23 37.13 -9.64 -15.62
N ASP A 24 38.00 -10.50 -16.15
CA ASP A 24 38.32 -11.82 -15.58
C ASP A 24 39.14 -11.79 -14.28
N ASP A 25 39.76 -10.66 -13.93
CA ASP A 25 40.50 -10.48 -12.68
C ASP A 25 39.58 -10.37 -11.44
N TYR A 26 38.28 -10.22 -11.65
CA TYR A 26 37.28 -10.01 -10.61
C TYR A 26 36.24 -11.13 -10.57
N GLU A 27 36.08 -11.77 -9.42
CA GLU A 27 34.97 -12.68 -9.15
C GLU A 27 33.83 -11.89 -8.49
N VAL A 28 32.73 -11.68 -9.22
CA VAL A 28 31.59 -10.88 -8.72
C VAL A 28 30.45 -11.80 -8.25
N ILE A 29 30.08 -11.72 -6.98
CA ILE A 29 29.05 -12.57 -6.35
C ILE A 29 27.97 -11.74 -5.67
N ALA A 30 26.72 -12.19 -5.73
CA ALA A 30 25.60 -11.53 -5.09
C ALA A 30 25.32 -12.06 -3.65
N SER A 31 25.11 -11.16 -2.70
CA SER A 31 24.62 -11.47 -1.34
C SER A 31 23.12 -11.77 -1.30
N VAL A 32 22.38 -11.33 -2.33
CA VAL A 32 20.92 -11.41 -2.43
C VAL A 32 20.25 -10.59 -1.31
N GLY A 33 20.70 -9.35 -1.11
CA GLY A 33 20.25 -8.43 -0.05
C GLY A 33 20.84 -8.73 1.33
N HIS A 34 20.10 -8.37 2.39
CA HIS A 34 20.54 -8.56 3.78
C HIS A 34 20.86 -10.03 4.12
N VAL A 35 22.06 -10.25 4.66
CA VAL A 35 22.54 -11.58 5.11
C VAL A 35 22.22 -11.86 6.58
N ARG A 36 22.05 -10.80 7.39
CA ARG A 36 21.65 -10.85 8.79
C ARG A 36 20.41 -10.00 9.03
N ASP A 37 19.71 -10.29 10.12
CA ASP A 37 18.71 -9.41 10.72
C ASP A 37 18.68 -9.66 12.25
N LEU A 38 18.01 -8.79 12.99
CA LEU A 38 17.75 -8.97 14.42
C LEU A 38 17.01 -10.31 14.62
N ALA A 39 17.51 -11.13 15.54
CA ALA A 39 16.89 -12.42 15.83
C ALA A 39 15.41 -12.24 16.22
N GLU A 40 14.58 -13.19 15.79
CA GLU A 40 13.29 -13.36 16.43
C GLU A 40 13.53 -13.90 17.85
N PRO A 41 12.77 -13.49 18.88
CA PRO A 41 12.94 -14.01 20.24
C PRO A 41 12.89 -15.55 20.33
N SER A 42 12.16 -16.17 19.39
CA SER A 42 12.10 -17.63 19.26
C SER A 42 13.43 -18.28 18.83
N GLU A 43 14.28 -17.56 18.09
CA GLU A 43 15.57 -17.99 17.56
C GLU A 43 16.74 -17.76 18.52
N LEU A 44 16.53 -16.97 19.59
CA LEU A 44 17.56 -16.72 20.59
C LEU A 44 18.00 -18.02 21.29
N PRO A 45 19.29 -18.16 21.66
CA PRO A 45 19.76 -19.21 22.55
C PRO A 45 18.97 -19.24 23.87
N ALA A 46 18.80 -20.44 24.45
CA ALA A 46 17.96 -20.63 25.64
C ALA A 46 18.44 -19.79 26.84
N GLU A 47 19.75 -19.56 26.93
CA GLU A 47 20.37 -18.72 27.95
C GLU A 47 20.01 -17.23 27.76
N LEU A 48 19.93 -16.77 26.51
CA LEU A 48 19.63 -15.37 26.18
C LEU A 48 18.13 -15.06 26.20
N LYS A 49 17.25 -16.07 26.11
CA LYS A 49 15.78 -15.88 26.22
C LYS A 49 15.32 -15.36 27.58
N LYS A 50 16.08 -15.64 28.65
CA LYS A 50 15.80 -15.16 30.01
C LYS A 50 16.59 -13.89 30.37
N GLY A 51 17.45 -13.43 29.48
CA GLY A 51 18.31 -12.25 29.68
C GLY A 51 17.78 -11.00 28.96
N PRO A 52 18.58 -9.92 28.89
CA PRO A 52 18.15 -8.61 28.39
C PRO A 52 17.69 -8.62 26.92
N PHE A 53 18.25 -9.53 26.11
CA PHE A 53 17.83 -9.73 24.73
C PHE A 53 16.47 -10.43 24.57
N GLY A 54 15.93 -11.05 25.62
CA GLY A 54 14.81 -11.99 25.51
C GLY A 54 13.53 -11.41 24.90
N LYS A 55 13.29 -10.11 25.07
CA LYS A 55 12.08 -9.43 24.56
C LYS A 55 12.26 -8.90 23.13
N PHE A 56 13.36 -8.19 22.87
CA PHE A 56 13.55 -7.43 21.63
C PHE A 56 14.64 -7.97 20.72
N ALA A 57 15.43 -8.96 21.17
CA ALA A 57 16.76 -9.26 20.64
C ALA A 57 17.68 -8.03 20.59
N VAL A 58 17.43 -7.07 21.50
CA VAL A 58 18.21 -5.85 21.72
C VAL A 58 18.36 -5.70 23.22
N ASP A 59 19.59 -5.48 23.69
CA ASP A 59 19.90 -5.23 25.09
C ASP A 59 19.75 -3.74 25.39
N VAL A 60 18.54 -3.34 25.81
CA VAL A 60 18.21 -1.95 26.14
C VAL A 60 18.94 -1.44 27.40
N GLU A 61 19.53 -2.33 28.20
CA GLU A 61 20.28 -1.96 29.40
C GLU A 61 21.76 -1.68 29.08
N LYS A 62 22.28 -2.28 28.00
CA LYS A 62 23.66 -2.15 27.54
C LYS A 62 23.73 -1.52 26.15
N ASP A 63 23.56 -0.20 26.13
CA ASP A 63 23.75 0.67 24.95
C ASP A 63 23.00 0.22 23.70
N PHE A 64 21.83 -0.42 23.89
CA PHE A 64 20.98 -0.95 22.81
C PHE A 64 21.72 -1.95 21.90
N ALA A 65 22.64 -2.74 22.45
CA ALA A 65 23.38 -3.73 21.67
C ALA A 65 22.41 -4.70 20.97
N PRO A 66 22.43 -4.83 19.63
CA PRO A 66 21.56 -5.76 18.91
C PRO A 66 22.13 -7.17 18.84
N TYR A 67 21.25 -8.17 18.82
CA TYR A 67 21.62 -9.56 18.55
C TYR A 67 21.23 -9.97 17.13
N TYR A 68 22.19 -9.88 16.22
CA TYR A 68 22.02 -10.27 14.83
C TYR A 68 22.26 -11.76 14.59
N VAL A 69 21.41 -12.38 13.76
CA VAL A 69 21.57 -13.76 13.28
C VAL A 69 21.61 -13.81 11.77
N VAL A 70 22.29 -14.81 11.23
CA VAL A 70 22.26 -15.07 9.78
C VAL A 70 20.90 -15.64 9.42
N ASN A 71 20.21 -14.97 8.50
CA ASN A 71 18.90 -15.38 8.00
C ASN A 71 18.93 -16.83 7.51
N ALA A 72 17.93 -17.63 7.89
CA ALA A 72 17.93 -19.07 7.61
C ALA A 72 18.06 -19.40 6.11
N ASN A 73 17.45 -18.58 5.25
CA ASN A 73 17.52 -18.67 3.79
C ASN A 73 18.83 -18.15 3.18
N LYS A 74 19.72 -17.49 3.95
CA LYS A 74 21.00 -16.92 3.49
C LYS A 74 22.23 -17.71 3.93
N LYS A 75 22.07 -18.76 4.76
CA LYS A 75 23.19 -19.60 5.22
C LYS A 75 24.03 -20.17 4.08
N LYS A 76 23.38 -20.61 2.99
CA LYS A 76 24.10 -21.10 1.80
C LYS A 76 24.90 -19.98 1.15
N THR A 77 24.29 -18.82 0.90
CA THR A 77 24.97 -17.66 0.31
C THR A 77 26.20 -17.25 1.12
N VAL A 78 26.07 -17.14 2.44
CA VAL A 78 27.21 -16.84 3.32
C VAL A 78 28.31 -17.90 3.21
N THR A 79 27.95 -19.18 3.09
CA THR A 79 28.93 -20.27 2.92
C THR A 79 29.67 -20.16 1.60
N ASP A 80 28.95 -19.81 0.53
CA ASP A 80 29.53 -19.64 -0.81
C ASP A 80 30.43 -18.38 -0.86
N LEU A 81 30.02 -17.26 -0.25
CA LEU A 81 30.85 -16.06 -0.10
C LEU A 81 32.13 -16.33 0.71
N LYS A 82 32.03 -17.05 1.84
CA LYS A 82 33.21 -17.48 2.62
C LYS A 82 34.15 -18.38 1.84
N ARG A 83 33.64 -19.12 0.86
CA ARG A 83 34.48 -19.96 0.00
C ARG A 83 35.24 -19.10 -0.99
N ALA A 84 34.54 -18.24 -1.73
CA ALA A 84 35.17 -17.34 -2.70
C ALA A 84 36.22 -16.43 -2.04
N LEU A 85 35.94 -15.94 -0.83
CA LEU A 85 36.86 -15.07 -0.09
C LEU A 85 38.18 -15.76 0.31
N LYS A 86 38.21 -17.10 0.42
CA LYS A 86 39.46 -17.83 0.75
C LYS A 86 40.45 -17.80 -0.40
N ASP A 87 39.96 -17.70 -1.63
CA ASP A 87 40.75 -17.76 -2.85
C ASP A 87 41.01 -16.35 -3.44
N ALA A 88 40.64 -15.30 -2.71
CA ALA A 88 40.75 -13.91 -3.13
C ALA A 88 41.86 -13.18 -2.35
N ASP A 89 42.53 -12.25 -3.02
CA ASP A 89 43.59 -11.40 -2.46
C ASP A 89 43.06 -10.08 -1.88
N GLU A 90 41.90 -9.60 -2.35
CA GLU A 90 41.17 -8.44 -1.81
C GLU A 90 39.65 -8.69 -1.85
N LEU A 91 38.92 -8.03 -0.95
CA LEU A 91 37.45 -8.02 -0.91
C LEU A 91 36.92 -6.61 -1.21
N TRP A 92 36.04 -6.49 -2.19
CA TRP A 92 35.41 -5.24 -2.58
C TRP A 92 33.91 -5.32 -2.28
N LEU A 93 33.40 -4.39 -1.50
CA LEU A 93 31.98 -4.27 -1.15
C LEU A 93 31.35 -3.20 -2.04
N ALA A 94 30.47 -3.63 -2.94
CA ALA A 94 29.90 -2.83 -4.02
C ALA A 94 28.37 -2.75 -3.88
N THR A 95 27.92 -2.45 -2.66
CA THR A 95 26.50 -2.22 -2.35
C THR A 95 26.07 -0.80 -2.73
N ASP A 96 24.77 -0.55 -2.77
CA ASP A 96 24.17 0.75 -3.07
C ASP A 96 24.65 1.83 -2.08
N GLU A 97 24.66 3.08 -2.53
CA GLU A 97 25.15 4.26 -1.79
C GLU A 97 24.13 4.80 -0.77
N ASP A 98 23.15 4.01 -0.33
CA ASP A 98 22.25 4.40 0.76
C ASP A 98 22.66 3.78 2.11
N ARG A 99 22.06 4.27 3.19
CA ARG A 99 22.26 3.70 4.54
C ARG A 99 21.96 2.20 4.64
N GLU A 100 21.05 1.70 3.80
CA GLU A 100 20.73 0.26 3.74
C GLU A 100 21.88 -0.53 3.09
N GLY A 101 22.43 -0.06 1.96
CA GLY A 101 23.59 -0.64 1.29
C GLY A 101 24.83 -0.60 2.17
N GLU A 102 25.04 0.48 2.93
CA GLU A 102 26.14 0.58 3.88
C GLU A 102 26.01 -0.42 5.04
N ALA A 103 24.81 -0.60 5.60
CA ALA A 103 24.54 -1.62 6.61
C ALA A 103 24.72 -3.05 6.07
N ILE A 104 24.36 -3.32 4.81
CA ILE A 104 24.64 -4.62 4.16
C ILE A 104 26.14 -4.86 4.06
N ALA A 105 26.92 -3.86 3.62
CA ALA A 105 28.38 -3.94 3.55
C ALA A 105 28.98 -4.25 4.93
N TRP A 106 28.54 -3.54 5.97
CA TRP A 106 28.97 -3.79 7.34
C TRP A 106 28.59 -5.19 7.84
N HIS A 107 27.36 -5.65 7.58
CA HIS A 107 26.94 -6.99 7.94
C HIS A 107 27.74 -8.08 7.22
N LEU A 108 28.15 -7.87 5.97
CA LEU A 108 29.04 -8.77 5.25
C LEU A 108 30.42 -8.81 5.91
N LEU A 109 30.99 -7.66 6.26
CA LEU A 109 32.27 -7.58 6.97
C LEU A 109 32.26 -8.41 8.26
N GLU A 110 31.25 -8.20 9.09
CA GLU A 110 31.07 -8.88 10.38
C GLU A 110 30.88 -10.40 10.27
N VAL A 111 30.14 -10.85 9.25
CA VAL A 111 29.84 -12.28 9.04
C VAL A 111 31.02 -13.01 8.40
N LEU A 112 31.67 -12.37 7.42
CA LEU A 112 32.74 -12.97 6.64
C LEU A 112 34.07 -12.94 7.39
N LYS A 113 34.33 -11.90 8.18
CA LYS A 113 35.59 -11.67 8.92
C LYS A 113 36.82 -11.83 8.00
N PRO A 114 36.92 -11.01 6.93
CA PRO A 114 37.99 -11.11 5.96
C PRO A 114 39.36 -10.94 6.62
N LYS A 115 40.36 -11.67 6.10
CA LYS A 115 41.78 -11.55 6.46
C LYS A 115 42.61 -10.86 5.36
N VAL A 116 41.91 -10.29 4.39
CA VAL A 116 42.44 -9.62 3.20
C VAL A 116 41.99 -8.16 3.22
N PRO A 117 42.67 -7.25 2.51
CA PRO A 117 42.23 -5.85 2.40
C PRO A 117 40.79 -5.76 1.90
N VAL A 118 40.02 -4.85 2.53
CA VAL A 118 38.62 -4.59 2.18
C VAL A 118 38.50 -3.19 1.62
N ARG A 119 37.75 -3.02 0.53
CA ARG A 119 37.48 -1.70 -0.08
C ARG A 119 35.98 -1.51 -0.28
N ARG A 120 35.44 -0.32 -0.01
CA ARG A 120 34.06 0.06 -0.34
C ARG A 120 34.05 0.76 -1.70
N MET A 121 33.43 0.12 -2.69
CA MET A 121 33.25 0.66 -4.05
C MET A 121 31.84 1.25 -4.18
N VAL A 122 31.73 2.50 -4.61
CA VAL A 122 30.48 3.27 -4.58
C VAL A 122 30.22 3.89 -5.95
N PHE A 123 28.96 3.89 -6.39
CA PHE A 123 28.53 4.41 -7.69
C PHE A 123 27.03 4.71 -7.68
N HIS A 124 26.59 5.70 -8.45
CA HIS A 124 25.18 6.11 -8.59
C HIS A 124 24.54 5.65 -9.91
N GLU A 125 25.32 5.06 -10.82
CA GLU A 125 24.85 4.38 -12.03
C GLU A 125 25.77 3.21 -12.39
N ILE A 126 25.24 2.24 -13.15
CA ILE A 126 25.96 1.03 -13.53
C ILE A 126 26.31 1.11 -15.03
N THR A 127 27.29 1.95 -15.33
CA THR A 127 27.91 2.07 -16.67
C THR A 127 29.35 1.60 -16.62
N LYS A 128 29.97 1.35 -17.79
CA LYS A 128 31.37 0.91 -17.84
C LYS A 128 32.28 1.99 -17.26
N GLU A 129 32.01 3.25 -17.59
CA GLU A 129 32.78 4.43 -17.21
C GLU A 129 32.68 4.66 -15.69
N ALA A 130 31.47 4.64 -15.13
CA ALA A 130 31.25 4.86 -13.69
C ALA A 130 31.90 3.76 -12.84
N ILE A 131 31.88 2.50 -13.30
CA ILE A 131 32.52 1.39 -12.58
C ILE A 131 34.05 1.49 -12.63
N GLU A 132 34.63 1.94 -13.75
CA GLU A 132 36.09 2.13 -13.85
C GLU A 132 36.57 3.32 -13.01
N GLU A 133 35.76 4.37 -12.88
CA GLU A 133 36.02 5.48 -11.96
C GLU A 133 35.92 5.02 -10.49
N ALA A 134 34.85 4.29 -10.13
CA ALA A 134 34.63 3.78 -8.77
C ALA A 134 35.75 2.84 -8.32
N LYS A 135 36.40 2.11 -9.24
CA LYS A 135 37.56 1.26 -9.00
C LYS A 135 38.78 2.05 -8.51
N SER A 136 38.93 3.29 -8.97
CA SER A 136 40.05 4.17 -8.62
C SER A 136 39.77 4.99 -7.35
N ASN A 137 38.51 5.13 -6.96
CA ASN A 137 38.03 6.01 -5.89
C ASN A 137 37.26 5.24 -4.80
N THR A 138 37.84 4.17 -4.27
CA THR A 138 37.23 3.41 -3.16
C THR A 138 37.38 4.15 -1.83
N ARG A 139 36.41 3.99 -0.92
CA ARG A 139 36.45 4.53 0.45
C ARG A 139 36.41 3.43 1.52
N ASP A 140 36.43 3.83 2.78
CA ASP A 140 36.10 2.97 3.92
C ASP A 140 34.57 2.92 4.13
N ILE A 141 34.13 1.95 4.92
CA ILE A 141 32.73 1.88 5.37
C ILE A 141 32.43 3.08 6.26
N ASP A 142 31.35 3.77 5.97
CA ASP A 142 30.86 4.89 6.76
C ASP A 142 30.04 4.36 7.94
N ILE A 143 30.60 4.45 9.14
CA ILE A 143 29.97 3.95 10.36
C ILE A 143 28.77 4.81 10.76
N ALA A 144 28.74 6.10 10.45
CA ALA A 144 27.62 6.97 10.77
C ALA A 144 26.36 6.56 9.99
N LEU A 145 26.51 6.20 8.71
CA LEU A 145 25.43 5.64 7.89
C LEU A 145 24.93 4.28 8.43
N VAL A 146 25.84 3.42 8.88
CA VAL A 146 25.50 2.13 9.51
C VAL A 146 24.73 2.37 10.80
N ASP A 147 25.18 3.29 11.64
CA ASP A 147 24.56 3.64 12.91
C ASP A 147 23.15 4.21 12.70
N ALA A 148 22.95 5.08 11.71
CA ALA A 148 21.61 5.57 11.38
C ALA A 148 20.66 4.44 10.95
N GLN A 149 21.15 3.47 10.17
CA GLN A 149 20.36 2.30 9.77
C GLN A 149 20.03 1.39 10.96
N GLU A 150 21.01 1.10 11.80
CA GLU A 150 20.85 0.27 13.00
C GLU A 150 19.92 0.94 14.01
N THR A 151 20.04 2.26 14.20
CA THR A 151 19.13 3.10 15.01
C THR A 151 17.70 2.92 14.55
N ARG A 152 17.44 3.11 13.25
CA ARG A 152 16.11 2.93 12.66
C ARG A 152 15.58 1.51 12.90
N ARG A 153 16.43 0.50 12.70
CA ARG A 153 16.07 -0.92 12.84
C ARG A 153 15.68 -1.28 14.28
N ILE A 154 16.43 -0.76 15.26
CA ILE A 154 16.18 -0.94 16.70
C ILE A 154 14.92 -0.16 17.11
N LEU A 155 14.81 1.10 16.69
CA LEU A 155 13.62 1.92 16.92
C LEU A 155 12.34 1.20 16.50
N ASP A 156 12.29 0.73 15.26
CA ASP A 156 11.12 0.04 14.72
C ASP A 156 10.83 -1.28 15.47
N ARG A 157 11.89 -1.95 15.98
CA ARG A 157 11.78 -3.15 16.82
C ARG A 157 11.15 -2.82 18.17
N LEU A 158 11.61 -1.78 18.86
CA LEU A 158 11.09 -1.36 20.16
C LEU A 158 9.63 -0.92 20.04
N TYR A 159 9.34 -0.03 19.10
CA TYR A 159 7.99 0.48 18.82
C TYR A 159 7.01 -0.67 18.53
N GLY A 160 7.38 -1.55 17.60
CA GLY A 160 6.52 -2.65 17.18
C GLY A 160 6.23 -3.64 18.31
N TYR A 161 7.23 -4.00 19.12
CA TYR A 161 7.09 -5.00 20.18
C TYR A 161 6.39 -4.48 21.44
N ASP A 162 6.48 -3.18 21.73
CA ASP A 162 5.80 -2.61 22.88
C ASP A 162 4.34 -2.23 22.58
N ILE A 163 4.03 -1.74 21.37
CA ILE A 163 2.69 -1.24 21.05
C ILE A 163 1.78 -2.34 20.44
N SER A 164 2.30 -3.26 19.62
CA SER A 164 1.46 -4.29 18.98
C SER A 164 0.69 -5.17 19.98
N PRO A 165 1.26 -5.60 21.13
CA PRO A 165 0.51 -6.33 22.15
C PRO A 165 -0.65 -5.55 22.77
N VAL A 166 -0.58 -4.21 22.78
CA VAL A 166 -1.70 -3.35 23.22
C VAL A 166 -2.82 -3.42 22.17
N LEU A 167 -2.49 -3.27 20.88
CA LEU A 167 -3.44 -3.42 19.78
C LEU A 167 -4.13 -4.79 19.79
N TRP A 168 -3.41 -5.87 20.09
CA TRP A 168 -4.00 -7.22 20.15
C TRP A 168 -5.03 -7.38 21.25
N ARG A 169 -4.75 -6.79 22.42
CA ARG A 169 -5.64 -6.86 23.59
C ARG A 169 -6.83 -5.93 23.45
N LYS A 170 -6.66 -4.78 22.80
CA LYS A 170 -7.64 -3.68 22.80
C LYS A 170 -8.40 -3.50 21.50
N VAL A 171 -7.93 -4.02 20.38
CA VAL A 171 -8.57 -3.88 19.07
C VAL A 171 -8.78 -5.26 18.43
N ALA A 172 -7.72 -5.88 17.90
CA ALA A 172 -7.80 -7.18 17.26
C ALA A 172 -6.45 -7.91 17.23
N PRO A 173 -6.43 -9.26 17.30
CA PRO A 173 -5.20 -10.02 17.26
C PRO A 173 -4.49 -9.88 15.90
N LYS A 174 -3.16 -10.00 15.91
CA LYS A 174 -2.27 -9.93 14.72
C LYS A 174 -2.21 -8.55 14.04
N LEU A 175 -2.83 -7.53 14.61
CA LEU A 175 -2.55 -6.14 14.24
C LEU A 175 -1.11 -5.77 14.55
N SER A 176 -0.59 -4.71 13.95
CA SER A 176 0.79 -4.35 14.23
C SER A 176 1.01 -2.87 14.07
N ALA A 177 1.65 -2.33 15.08
CA ALA A 177 2.01 -0.93 15.17
C ALA A 177 3.36 -0.71 14.49
N GLY A 178 3.49 0.41 13.79
CA GLY A 178 4.77 0.88 13.30
C GLY A 178 4.67 2.39 13.16
N ARG A 179 5.67 3.14 13.62
CA ARG A 179 5.63 4.61 13.69
C ARG A 179 5.12 5.24 12.38
N VAL A 180 5.84 5.00 11.29
CA VAL A 180 5.51 5.60 9.98
C VAL A 180 4.23 5.01 9.37
N GLN A 181 3.97 3.72 9.62
CA GLN A 181 2.74 3.07 9.17
C GLN A 181 1.50 3.65 9.86
N SER A 182 1.58 3.90 11.17
CA SER A 182 0.51 4.48 11.97
C SER A 182 0.22 5.90 11.53
N ALA A 183 1.25 6.72 11.29
CA ALA A 183 1.10 8.06 10.73
C ALA A 183 0.44 8.04 9.33
N ALA A 184 0.88 7.15 8.43
CA ALA A 184 0.25 7.02 7.11
C ALA A 184 -1.20 6.53 7.17
N THR A 185 -1.51 5.60 8.09
CA THR A 185 -2.88 5.14 8.33
C THR A 185 -3.75 6.26 8.86
N ARG A 186 -3.22 7.09 9.77
CA ARG A 186 -3.88 8.27 10.31
C ARG A 186 -4.22 9.28 9.22
N LEU A 187 -3.31 9.57 8.28
CA LEU A 187 -3.61 10.47 7.16
C LEU A 187 -4.85 10.03 6.37
N VAL A 188 -4.95 8.73 6.08
CA VAL A 188 -6.10 8.18 5.34
C VAL A 188 -7.37 8.23 6.18
N VAL A 189 -7.30 7.96 7.49
CA VAL A 189 -8.43 8.07 8.42
C VAL A 189 -8.88 9.53 8.59
N ASP A 190 -7.96 10.48 8.75
CA ASP A 190 -8.27 11.91 8.89
C ASP A 190 -8.96 12.45 7.64
N ARG A 191 -8.48 12.10 6.43
CA ARG A 191 -9.17 12.42 5.18
C ARG A 191 -10.57 11.82 5.13
N GLU A 192 -10.75 10.60 5.63
CA GLU A 192 -12.08 9.99 5.64
C GLU A 192 -13.01 10.64 6.67
N ARG A 193 -12.48 11.07 7.84
CA ARG A 193 -13.23 11.88 8.83
C ARG A 193 -13.68 13.21 8.22
N GLU A 194 -12.80 13.91 7.48
CA GLU A 194 -13.14 15.14 6.74
C GLU A 194 -14.31 14.91 5.78
N ARG A 195 -14.32 13.76 5.09
CA ARG A 195 -15.41 13.38 4.17
C ARG A 195 -16.69 13.00 4.90
N MET A 196 -16.60 12.31 6.03
CA MET A 196 -17.75 11.91 6.84
C MET A 196 -18.45 13.11 7.48
N SER A 197 -17.70 14.14 7.88
CA SER A 197 -18.25 15.38 8.43
C SER A 197 -18.66 16.41 7.36
N PHE A 198 -18.41 16.11 6.09
CA PHE A 198 -18.63 17.06 5.00
C PHE A 198 -20.14 17.30 4.80
N VAL A 199 -20.52 18.57 4.81
CA VAL A 199 -21.87 19.01 4.45
C VAL A 199 -21.81 19.71 3.10
N ALA A 200 -22.54 19.19 2.14
CA ALA A 200 -22.60 19.76 0.81
C ALA A 200 -23.42 21.06 0.78
N ALA A 201 -22.95 22.03 0.00
CA ALA A 201 -23.69 23.24 -0.36
C ALA A 201 -24.11 23.17 -1.82
N GLU A 202 -25.37 23.57 -2.06
CA GLU A 202 -25.89 23.79 -3.40
C GLU A 202 -25.62 25.23 -3.86
N TYR A 203 -25.26 25.40 -5.12
CA TYR A 203 -25.10 26.70 -5.76
C TYR A 203 -25.45 26.60 -7.23
N TRP A 204 -25.97 27.68 -7.80
CA TRP A 204 -26.36 27.73 -9.21
C TRP A 204 -25.54 28.75 -9.97
N ASP A 205 -25.26 28.43 -11.24
CA ASP A 205 -24.79 29.39 -12.23
C ASP A 205 -25.64 29.28 -13.51
N ILE A 206 -25.28 30.09 -14.51
CA ILE A 206 -25.86 29.99 -15.85
C ILE A 206 -24.71 29.85 -16.83
N SER A 207 -24.79 28.88 -17.73
CA SER A 207 -23.93 28.81 -18.91
C SER A 207 -24.72 29.16 -20.14
N ALA A 208 -24.12 29.87 -21.08
CA ALA A 208 -24.71 30.10 -22.40
C ALA A 208 -23.62 29.95 -23.47
N LYS A 209 -24.04 29.54 -24.67
CA LYS A 209 -23.20 29.64 -25.86
C LYS A 209 -23.35 31.02 -26.47
N PHE A 210 -22.26 31.56 -26.97
CA PHE A 210 -22.24 32.84 -27.66
C PHE A 210 -21.68 32.64 -29.07
N CYS A 211 -22.25 33.33 -30.03
CA CYS A 211 -21.79 33.31 -31.41
C CYS A 211 -21.55 34.73 -31.94
N PRO A 212 -20.46 34.97 -32.69
CA PRO A 212 -20.31 36.18 -33.50
C PRO A 212 -21.43 36.31 -34.54
N ASP A 213 -21.72 37.54 -34.98
CA ASP A 213 -22.66 37.81 -36.09
C ASP A 213 -22.29 36.97 -37.33
N GLN A 214 -23.28 36.58 -38.14
CA GLN A 214 -23.13 35.84 -39.39
C GLN A 214 -22.20 36.51 -40.41
N LYS A 215 -21.92 37.82 -40.25
CA LYS A 215 -20.97 38.56 -41.08
C LYS A 215 -19.52 38.50 -40.57
N ALA A 216 -19.28 37.96 -39.38
CA ALA A 216 -17.94 37.81 -38.83
C ALA A 216 -17.14 36.78 -39.66
N PRO A 217 -15.82 36.98 -39.86
CA PRO A 217 -14.96 36.02 -40.56
C PRO A 217 -14.89 34.66 -39.86
N ASP A 218 -15.07 34.68 -38.54
CA ASP A 218 -15.07 33.51 -37.67
C ASP A 218 -16.40 33.48 -36.90
N GLN A 219 -17.18 32.42 -37.10
CA GLN A 219 -18.50 32.20 -36.48
C GLN A 219 -18.44 31.13 -35.39
N THR A 220 -17.24 30.81 -34.90
CA THR A 220 -17.06 29.78 -33.87
C THR A 220 -17.89 30.12 -32.63
N GLU A 221 -18.78 29.20 -32.27
CA GLU A 221 -19.55 29.25 -31.04
C GLU A 221 -18.66 28.90 -29.85
N PHE A 222 -18.85 29.58 -28.72
CA PHE A 222 -18.11 29.28 -27.50
C PHE A 222 -19.00 29.40 -26.26
N GLU A 223 -18.76 28.55 -25.26
CA GLU A 223 -19.48 28.57 -23.99
C GLU A 223 -18.85 29.59 -23.03
N ALA A 224 -19.68 30.41 -22.38
CA ALA A 224 -19.28 31.27 -21.29
C ALA A 224 -20.20 31.06 -20.08
N LYS A 225 -19.68 31.32 -18.88
CA LYS A 225 -20.40 31.15 -17.62
C LYS A 225 -20.68 32.48 -16.96
N LEU A 226 -21.88 32.63 -16.41
CA LEU A 226 -22.27 33.78 -15.61
C LEU A 226 -21.42 33.82 -14.34
N VAL A 227 -20.71 34.93 -14.13
CA VAL A 227 -19.81 35.10 -12.97
C VAL A 227 -20.18 36.30 -12.11
N ARG A 228 -20.93 37.29 -12.64
CA ARG A 228 -21.40 38.44 -11.87
C ARG A 228 -22.81 38.85 -12.27
N LEU A 229 -23.55 39.38 -11.28
CA LEU A 229 -24.80 40.12 -11.46
C LEU A 229 -24.61 41.51 -10.87
N ASP A 230 -24.89 42.56 -11.67
CA ASP A 230 -24.73 43.97 -11.28
C ASP A 230 -23.35 44.29 -10.69
N GLY A 231 -22.31 43.66 -11.25
CA GLY A 231 -20.92 43.82 -10.80
C GLY A 231 -20.54 43.00 -9.56
N VAL A 232 -21.49 42.32 -8.92
CA VAL A 232 -21.26 41.47 -7.74
C VAL A 232 -21.04 40.02 -8.17
N ARG A 233 -20.03 39.36 -7.62
CA ARG A 233 -19.64 37.99 -8.02
C ARG A 233 -20.63 36.94 -7.53
N LEU A 234 -20.91 35.95 -8.37
CA LEU A 234 -21.62 34.73 -7.95
C LEU A 234 -20.71 33.82 -7.11
N ALA A 235 -21.33 33.10 -6.18
CA ALA A 235 -20.68 32.05 -5.41
C ALA A 235 -20.34 30.86 -6.30
N THR A 236 -19.19 30.27 -6.05
CA THR A 236 -18.70 29.04 -6.70
C THR A 236 -18.36 28.01 -5.63
N GLY A 237 -18.12 26.75 -6.01
CA GLY A 237 -17.75 25.72 -5.05
C GLY A 237 -16.51 26.04 -4.19
N GLY A 238 -15.62 26.95 -4.65
CA GLY A 238 -14.46 27.40 -3.86
C GLY A 238 -14.79 28.34 -2.70
N ASP A 239 -16.01 28.90 -2.68
CA ASP A 239 -16.45 29.88 -1.67
C ASP A 239 -17.04 29.23 -0.43
N PHE A 240 -17.31 27.93 -0.47
CA PHE A 240 -17.85 27.19 0.66
C PHE A 240 -16.76 26.50 1.47
N ASP A 241 -16.97 26.40 2.78
CA ASP A 241 -16.17 25.57 3.68
C ASP A 241 -16.61 24.09 3.61
N ASP A 242 -16.22 23.30 4.61
CA ASP A 242 -16.60 21.87 4.67
C ASP A 242 -17.94 21.64 5.40
N ASN A 243 -18.55 22.68 5.97
CA ASN A 243 -19.86 22.68 6.63
C ASN A 243 -20.98 23.23 5.71
N GLY A 244 -20.68 23.39 4.42
CA GLY A 244 -21.60 23.96 3.44
C GLY A 244 -21.89 25.45 3.63
N GLN A 245 -21.11 26.17 4.44
CA GLN A 245 -21.28 27.60 4.69
C GLN A 245 -20.34 28.42 3.83
N LEU A 246 -20.72 29.66 3.51
CA LEU A 246 -19.82 30.59 2.84
C LEU A 246 -18.64 30.91 3.76
N LYS A 247 -17.43 30.89 3.20
CA LYS A 247 -16.22 31.32 3.91
C LYS A 247 -16.34 32.80 4.26
N ALA A 248 -15.81 33.19 5.42
CA ALA A 248 -15.80 34.58 5.87
C ALA A 248 -15.26 35.57 4.81
N LYS A 249 -14.26 35.17 4.02
CA LYS A 249 -13.73 35.98 2.91
C LYS A 249 -14.76 36.19 1.79
N ALA A 250 -15.56 35.18 1.47
CA ALA A 250 -16.59 35.25 0.45
C ALA A 250 -17.78 36.09 0.94
N GLU A 251 -18.19 35.93 2.20
CA GLU A 251 -19.22 36.76 2.84
C GLU A 251 -18.81 38.24 2.88
N GLN A 252 -17.58 38.54 3.30
CA GLN A 252 -17.03 39.90 3.30
C GLN A 252 -16.96 40.52 1.90
N ALA A 253 -16.74 39.69 0.87
CA ALA A 253 -16.77 40.12 -0.52
C ALA A 253 -18.19 40.30 -1.09
N GLY A 254 -19.23 39.96 -0.31
CA GLY A 254 -20.63 40.07 -0.72
C GLY A 254 -21.01 39.17 -1.88
N VAL A 255 -20.44 37.97 -1.99
CA VAL A 255 -20.78 37.06 -3.10
C VAL A 255 -22.27 36.70 -3.08
N ILE A 256 -22.88 36.62 -4.25
CA ILE A 256 -24.30 36.26 -4.41
C ILE A 256 -24.40 34.75 -4.54
N LEU A 257 -25.14 34.12 -3.62
CA LEU A 257 -25.65 32.77 -3.83
C LEU A 257 -26.89 32.86 -4.73
N LEU A 258 -26.78 32.37 -5.96
CA LEU A 258 -27.89 32.41 -6.92
C LEU A 258 -28.87 31.26 -6.62
N PRO A 259 -30.15 31.53 -6.27
CA PRO A 259 -31.13 30.47 -6.07
C PRO A 259 -31.58 29.86 -7.41
N GLN A 260 -31.96 28.58 -7.41
CA GLN A 260 -32.46 27.86 -8.59
C GLN A 260 -33.52 28.66 -9.37
N ALA A 261 -34.59 29.07 -8.70
CA ALA A 261 -35.70 29.79 -9.34
C ALA A 261 -35.25 31.09 -10.03
N ARG A 262 -34.28 31.79 -9.43
CA ARG A 262 -33.71 33.01 -10.03
C ARG A 262 -32.81 32.68 -11.22
N ALA A 263 -31.99 31.62 -11.12
CA ALA A 263 -31.15 31.15 -12.22
C ALA A 263 -31.99 30.75 -13.44
N GLU A 264 -33.07 29.99 -13.24
CA GLU A 264 -33.99 29.55 -14.29
C GLU A 264 -34.75 30.73 -14.93
N ALA A 265 -35.20 31.68 -14.12
CA ALA A 265 -35.86 32.89 -14.61
C ALA A 265 -34.90 33.76 -15.45
N LEU A 266 -33.66 33.95 -14.98
CA LEU A 266 -32.63 34.68 -15.71
C LEU A 266 -32.25 33.95 -17.02
N ALA A 267 -32.09 32.63 -17.01
CA ALA A 267 -31.81 31.84 -18.21
C ALA A 267 -32.94 31.97 -19.25
N THR A 268 -34.19 31.93 -18.80
CA THR A 268 -35.36 32.15 -19.66
C THR A 268 -35.34 33.56 -20.25
N ALA A 269 -35.11 34.59 -19.44
CA ALA A 269 -35.06 35.96 -19.93
C ALA A 269 -33.89 36.19 -20.90
N LEU A 270 -32.72 35.57 -20.66
CA LEU A 270 -31.58 35.58 -21.58
C LEU A 270 -31.91 34.98 -22.94
N SER A 271 -32.74 33.93 -22.99
CA SER A 271 -33.15 33.30 -24.27
C SER A 271 -34.03 34.20 -25.15
N GLN A 272 -34.59 35.27 -24.57
CA GLN A 272 -35.43 36.24 -25.28
C GLN A 272 -34.63 37.47 -25.75
N LEU A 273 -33.33 37.54 -25.43
CA LEU A 273 -32.47 38.64 -25.86
C LEU A 273 -31.84 38.32 -27.22
N ASP A 274 -31.88 39.29 -28.12
CA ASP A 274 -31.28 39.14 -29.46
C ASP A 274 -29.75 39.13 -29.43
N ALA A 275 -29.14 39.87 -28.48
CA ALA A 275 -27.69 39.99 -28.39
C ALA A 275 -27.19 40.33 -26.98
N ALA A 276 -25.98 39.84 -26.68
CA ALA A 276 -25.10 40.32 -25.61
C ALA A 276 -23.96 41.16 -26.20
N THR A 277 -23.20 41.86 -25.36
CA THR A 277 -22.07 42.70 -25.79
C THR A 277 -20.77 42.28 -25.14
N VAL A 278 -19.68 42.22 -25.89
CA VAL A 278 -18.32 42.05 -25.34
C VAL A 278 -17.94 43.29 -24.55
N ARG A 279 -17.90 43.17 -23.22
CA ARG A 279 -17.58 44.27 -22.31
C ARG A 279 -16.09 44.57 -22.26
N SER A 280 -15.26 43.52 -22.19
CA SER A 280 -13.80 43.63 -22.11
C SER A 280 -13.12 42.35 -22.56
N ILE A 281 -11.90 42.48 -23.05
CA ILE A 281 -10.99 41.38 -23.40
C ILE A 281 -9.66 41.65 -22.69
N GLU A 282 -9.25 40.75 -21.80
CA GLU A 282 -7.96 40.82 -21.12
C GLU A 282 -7.04 39.70 -21.61
N THR A 283 -5.95 40.09 -22.28
CA THR A 283 -4.89 39.16 -22.68
C THR A 283 -3.78 39.13 -21.63
N LYS A 284 -3.59 37.98 -20.98
CA LYS A 284 -2.50 37.79 -20.01
C LYS A 284 -1.46 36.81 -20.56
N PRO A 285 -0.22 37.25 -20.84
CA PRO A 285 0.83 36.32 -21.20
C PRO A 285 1.12 35.39 -20.01
N HIS A 286 1.29 34.11 -20.28
CA HIS A 286 1.69 33.14 -19.28
C HIS A 286 2.94 32.39 -19.73
N THR A 287 3.75 31.98 -18.76
CA THR A 287 4.95 31.19 -18.98
C THR A 287 4.95 30.04 -17.99
N ARG A 288 5.11 28.82 -18.50
CA ARG A 288 5.19 27.60 -17.70
C ARG A 288 6.59 27.04 -17.81
N ARG A 289 7.22 26.83 -16.66
CA ARG A 289 8.55 26.23 -16.57
C ARG A 289 8.47 24.70 -16.63
N PRO A 290 9.46 24.03 -17.22
CA PRO A 290 9.57 22.58 -17.13
C PRO A 290 9.78 22.14 -15.70
N ALA A 291 9.16 21.01 -15.37
CA ALA A 291 9.26 20.42 -14.06
C ALA A 291 10.64 19.76 -13.86
N ALA A 292 11.09 19.68 -12.60
CA ALA A 292 12.41 19.16 -12.25
C ALA A 292 12.56 17.66 -12.65
N PRO A 293 13.79 17.17 -12.87
CA PRO A 293 14.09 15.75 -12.99
C PRO A 293 13.49 14.91 -11.86
N PHE A 294 13.30 13.61 -12.09
CA PHE A 294 12.62 12.77 -11.12
C PHE A 294 13.45 12.57 -9.85
N THR A 295 12.79 12.77 -8.71
CA THR A 295 13.11 12.14 -7.42
C THR A 295 12.29 10.86 -7.27
N THR A 296 12.54 10.07 -6.22
CA THR A 296 11.74 8.86 -5.95
C THR A 296 10.26 9.16 -5.74
N SER A 297 9.94 10.21 -4.98
CA SER A 297 8.55 10.60 -4.73
C SER A 297 7.85 11.02 -6.02
N THR A 298 8.47 11.91 -6.79
CA THR A 298 7.87 12.43 -8.03
C THR A 298 7.75 11.35 -9.12
N LEU A 299 8.67 10.38 -9.15
CA LEU A 299 8.55 9.21 -10.03
C LEU A 299 7.36 8.32 -9.64
N GLN A 300 7.19 8.01 -8.36
CA GLN A 300 6.05 7.22 -7.87
C GLN A 300 4.72 7.90 -8.17
N GLN A 301 4.65 9.23 -7.96
CA GLN A 301 3.48 10.03 -8.28
C GLN A 301 3.12 9.96 -9.77
N GLU A 302 4.07 10.26 -10.66
CA GLU A 302 3.79 10.29 -12.10
C GLU A 302 3.56 8.90 -12.70
N ALA A 303 4.23 7.86 -12.19
CA ALA A 303 3.96 6.48 -12.58
C ALA A 303 2.55 6.03 -12.15
N SER A 304 2.08 6.43 -10.97
CA SER A 304 0.69 6.18 -10.54
C SER A 304 -0.32 6.94 -11.40
N ARG A 305 -0.07 8.22 -11.70
CA ARG A 305 -0.98 9.06 -12.51
C ARG A 305 -1.05 8.59 -13.96
N LYS A 306 0.09 8.35 -14.61
CA LYS A 306 0.18 8.09 -16.07
C LYS A 306 0.20 6.61 -16.43
N LEU A 307 0.85 5.79 -15.63
CA LEU A 307 1.02 4.35 -15.92
C LEU A 307 0.10 3.47 -15.07
N ARG A 308 -0.61 4.04 -14.09
CA ARG A 308 -1.46 3.32 -13.12
C ARG A 308 -0.68 2.28 -12.30
N TYR A 309 0.63 2.48 -12.13
CA TYR A 309 1.46 1.62 -11.31
C TYR A 309 1.31 1.97 -9.83
N SER A 310 1.23 0.94 -8.99
CA SER A 310 1.45 1.11 -7.56
C SER A 310 2.91 1.49 -7.29
N SER A 311 3.16 2.13 -6.16
CA SER A 311 4.49 2.50 -5.68
C SER A 311 5.43 1.29 -5.64
N ARG A 312 4.91 0.11 -5.25
CA ARG A 312 5.66 -1.16 -5.25
C ARG A 312 6.04 -1.61 -6.66
N GLN A 313 5.13 -1.51 -7.64
CA GLN A 313 5.42 -1.83 -9.04
C GLN A 313 6.44 -0.85 -9.62
N THR A 314 6.26 0.45 -9.40
CA THR A 314 7.19 1.50 -9.85
C THR A 314 8.60 1.24 -9.36
N MET A 315 8.78 0.98 -8.06
CA MET A 315 10.10 0.70 -7.50
C MET A 315 10.69 -0.62 -8.00
N SER A 316 9.87 -1.64 -8.25
CA SER A 316 10.34 -2.91 -8.84
C SER A 316 10.86 -2.72 -10.27
N HIS A 317 10.15 -1.96 -11.11
CA HIS A 317 10.58 -1.65 -12.47
C HIS A 317 11.82 -0.74 -12.48
N ALA A 318 11.86 0.27 -11.61
CA ALA A 318 13.02 1.14 -11.46
C ALA A 318 14.27 0.36 -11.01
N GLN A 319 14.13 -0.55 -10.04
CA GLN A 319 15.21 -1.46 -9.64
C GLN A 319 15.71 -2.28 -10.83
N SER A 320 14.80 -2.88 -11.62
CA SER A 320 15.17 -3.65 -12.81
C SER A 320 15.97 -2.80 -13.80
N LEU A 321 15.52 -1.57 -14.09
CA LEU A 321 16.21 -0.64 -14.99
C LEU A 321 17.61 -0.26 -14.48
N TYR A 322 17.74 0.07 -13.19
CA TYR A 322 19.01 0.43 -12.57
C TYR A 322 20.02 -0.74 -12.60
N GLU A 323 19.61 -1.94 -12.19
CA GLU A 323 20.50 -3.12 -12.16
C GLU A 323 20.98 -3.56 -13.56
N ASN A 324 20.23 -3.21 -14.59
CA ASN A 324 20.59 -3.44 -15.99
C ASN A 324 21.30 -2.23 -16.64
N GLY A 325 21.62 -1.18 -15.88
CA GLY A 325 22.39 -0.03 -16.36
C GLY A 325 21.63 0.94 -17.26
N TYR A 326 20.29 1.03 -17.13
CA TYR A 326 19.48 1.96 -17.93
C TYR A 326 19.19 3.28 -17.25
N ILE A 327 19.11 3.31 -15.92
CA ILE A 327 18.84 4.54 -15.16
C ILE A 327 19.82 4.67 -14.00
N THR A 328 19.95 5.88 -13.47
CA THR A 328 20.61 6.14 -12.20
C THR A 328 19.84 5.54 -11.02
N TYR A 329 20.45 5.55 -9.85
CA TYR A 329 19.88 5.02 -8.62
C TYR A 329 18.49 5.63 -8.31
N MET A 330 17.51 4.76 -8.09
CA MET A 330 16.09 5.14 -8.01
C MET A 330 15.62 5.56 -6.61
N ARG A 331 16.50 5.56 -5.59
CA ARG A 331 16.19 6.01 -4.22
C ARG A 331 16.97 7.28 -3.93
N THR A 332 16.40 8.40 -4.37
CA THR A 332 17.01 9.72 -4.35
C THR A 332 15.93 10.76 -4.09
N ASP A 333 16.26 11.74 -3.25
CA ASP A 333 15.52 12.98 -3.01
C ASP A 333 16.11 14.16 -3.78
N SER A 334 17.24 13.97 -4.47
CA SER A 334 17.92 14.99 -5.25
C SER A 334 17.31 15.11 -6.66
N PRO A 335 16.88 16.31 -7.08
CA PRO A 335 16.50 16.59 -8.46
C PRO A 335 17.69 17.00 -9.34
N THR A 336 18.91 16.98 -8.79
CA THR A 336 20.12 17.48 -9.44
C THR A 336 20.54 16.57 -10.59
N LEU A 337 21.02 17.15 -11.69
CA LEU A 337 21.67 16.41 -12.77
C LEU A 337 23.16 16.75 -12.81
N SER A 338 23.98 15.77 -13.15
CA SER A 338 25.39 15.94 -13.48
C SER A 338 25.56 16.78 -14.75
N LYS A 339 26.72 17.39 -14.92
CA LYS A 339 27.04 18.17 -16.13
C LYS A 339 26.87 17.33 -17.40
N GLN A 340 27.35 16.09 -17.35
CA GLN A 340 27.25 15.13 -18.45
C GLN A 340 25.78 14.83 -18.81
N ALA A 341 24.93 14.58 -17.80
CA ALA A 341 23.50 14.34 -18.02
C ALA A 341 22.77 15.56 -18.57
N ILE A 342 23.12 16.77 -18.13
CA ILE A 342 22.58 18.02 -18.66
C ILE A 342 22.92 18.14 -20.15
N GLU A 343 24.17 17.91 -20.52
CA GLU A 343 24.62 17.96 -21.93
C GLU A 343 23.91 16.90 -22.79
N ALA A 344 23.79 15.67 -22.29
CA ALA A 344 23.08 14.57 -22.96
C ALA A 344 21.60 14.90 -23.19
N ALA A 345 20.90 15.41 -22.16
CA ALA A 345 19.51 15.81 -22.25
C ALA A 345 19.30 16.95 -23.27
N ARG A 346 20.16 17.98 -23.24
CA ARG A 346 20.11 19.11 -24.17
C ARG A 346 20.36 18.67 -25.61
N LYS A 347 21.32 17.76 -25.83
CA LYS A 347 21.61 17.19 -27.15
C LYS A 347 20.43 16.40 -27.70
N GLN A 348 19.77 15.58 -26.87
CA GLN A 348 18.57 14.85 -27.27
C GLN A 348 17.40 15.79 -27.57
N ALA A 349 17.19 16.83 -26.75
CA ALA A 349 16.15 17.83 -26.98
C ALA A 349 16.34 18.56 -28.32
N ALA A 350 17.55 19.07 -28.58
CA ALA A 350 17.86 19.75 -29.84
C ALA A 350 17.68 18.83 -31.07
N ALA A 351 18.10 17.57 -30.95
CA ALA A 351 18.02 16.61 -32.05
C ALA A 351 16.59 16.17 -32.40
N LEU A 352 15.67 16.17 -31.42
CA LEU A 352 14.29 15.67 -31.61
C LEU A 352 13.27 16.80 -31.79
N TYR A 353 13.48 17.94 -31.14
CA TYR A 353 12.49 19.02 -31.05
C TYR A 353 13.00 20.35 -31.63
N GLY A 354 14.24 20.41 -32.12
CA GLY A 354 14.84 21.62 -32.68
C GLY A 354 15.67 22.41 -31.66
N ALA A 355 16.70 23.10 -32.12
CA ALA A 355 17.65 23.84 -31.28
C ALA A 355 16.98 24.99 -30.50
N GLU A 356 15.94 25.59 -31.06
CA GLU A 356 15.12 26.65 -30.47
C GLU A 356 14.37 26.20 -29.21
N THR A 357 14.17 24.89 -29.03
CA THR A 357 13.52 24.31 -27.84
C THR A 357 14.49 24.11 -26.68
N VAL A 358 15.77 24.46 -26.85
CA VAL A 358 16.81 24.36 -25.83
C VAL A 358 17.26 25.77 -25.42
N PRO A 359 17.15 26.15 -24.14
CA PRO A 359 17.57 27.46 -23.67
C PRO A 359 19.09 27.61 -23.73
N ASN A 360 19.60 28.83 -23.94
CA ASN A 360 21.04 29.10 -24.04
C ASN A 360 21.81 28.62 -22.80
N ALA A 361 21.30 28.91 -21.60
CA ALA A 361 21.87 28.44 -20.35
C ALA A 361 21.29 27.07 -19.94
N PRO A 362 22.09 26.17 -19.35
CA PRO A 362 21.60 24.93 -18.77
C PRO A 362 20.68 25.22 -17.57
N ARG A 363 19.70 24.35 -17.34
CA ARG A 363 18.83 24.45 -16.17
C ARG A 363 19.39 23.61 -15.04
N VAL A 364 19.57 24.24 -13.90
CA VAL A 364 20.01 23.59 -12.66
C VAL A 364 18.84 23.54 -11.70
N TYR A 365 18.57 22.36 -11.16
CA TYR A 365 17.55 22.11 -10.16
C TYR A 365 18.24 21.67 -8.89
N THR A 366 17.95 22.35 -7.78
CA THR A 366 18.49 22.02 -6.46
C THR A 366 17.35 21.58 -5.54
N GLY A 367 17.59 20.55 -4.73
CA GLY A 367 16.65 20.07 -3.73
C GLY A 367 16.41 21.09 -2.61
N LYS A 368 15.35 20.87 -1.83
CA LYS A 368 15.06 21.63 -0.59
C LYS A 368 15.55 20.93 0.68
N ALA A 369 15.80 19.62 0.61
CA ALA A 369 16.32 18.86 1.74
C ALA A 369 17.73 19.35 2.12
N LYS A 370 18.11 19.12 3.38
CA LYS A 370 19.45 19.37 3.96
C LYS A 370 19.95 18.06 4.62
N GLY A 371 20.01 16.97 3.86
CA GLY A 371 20.27 15.63 4.38
C GLY A 371 21.52 14.97 3.80
N ALA A 372 22.15 14.07 4.56
CA ALA A 372 23.34 13.31 4.16
C ALA A 372 23.18 12.44 2.88
N GLN A 373 21.96 12.28 2.36
CA GLN A 373 21.66 11.54 1.12
C GLN A 373 21.80 12.38 -0.17
N GLU A 374 22.11 13.68 -0.06
CA GLU A 374 22.24 14.61 -1.20
C GLU A 374 23.41 14.31 -2.16
N ALA A 375 24.26 13.33 -1.85
CA ALA A 375 25.28 12.84 -2.77
C ALA A 375 24.69 12.15 -4.02
N HIS A 376 23.38 11.86 -4.02
CA HIS A 376 22.72 11.23 -5.16
C HIS A 376 22.33 12.21 -6.26
N GLU A 377 22.30 11.70 -7.50
CA GLU A 377 21.72 12.38 -8.66
C GLU A 377 20.22 12.10 -8.76
N ALA A 378 19.50 12.87 -9.56
CA ALA A 378 18.13 12.56 -9.98
C ALA A 378 18.03 11.22 -10.70
N ILE A 379 16.81 10.68 -10.73
CA ILE A 379 16.46 9.50 -11.53
C ILE A 379 16.37 9.93 -13.00
N ARG A 380 17.37 9.50 -13.78
CA ARG A 380 17.55 9.84 -15.20
C ARG A 380 18.04 8.61 -15.99
N PRO A 381 18.02 8.63 -17.32
CA PRO A 381 18.74 7.62 -18.10
C PRO A 381 20.23 7.60 -17.77
N ALA A 382 20.83 6.40 -17.75
CA ALA A 382 22.24 6.20 -17.47
C ALA A 382 23.13 6.55 -18.67
N GLY A 383 24.40 6.84 -18.38
CA GLY A 383 25.45 7.11 -19.36
C GLY A 383 25.47 8.52 -19.92
N ASP A 384 26.54 8.82 -20.67
CA ASP A 384 26.77 10.10 -21.34
C ASP A 384 25.92 10.32 -22.59
N THR A 385 25.32 9.24 -23.06
CA THR A 385 24.47 9.17 -24.24
C THR A 385 23.24 8.35 -23.88
N PHE A 386 22.12 9.03 -23.67
CA PHE A 386 20.87 8.36 -23.29
C PHE A 386 20.37 7.46 -24.41
N VAL A 387 20.13 6.18 -24.09
CA VAL A 387 19.47 5.25 -25.01
C VAL A 387 18.06 5.75 -25.31
N ARG A 388 17.68 5.86 -26.59
CA ARG A 388 16.32 6.34 -26.91
C ARG A 388 15.29 5.28 -26.54
N PRO A 389 14.10 5.67 -26.05
CA PRO A 389 13.03 4.71 -25.76
C PRO A 389 12.74 3.77 -26.94
N SER A 390 12.74 4.28 -28.18
CA SER A 390 12.55 3.48 -29.40
C SER A 390 13.53 2.32 -29.55
N GLU A 391 14.75 2.42 -29.01
CA GLU A 391 15.78 1.38 -29.07
C GLU A 391 15.60 0.27 -28.03
N LEU A 392 14.81 0.53 -26.98
CA LEU A 392 14.49 -0.43 -25.92
C LEU A 392 13.18 -1.17 -26.17
N LYS A 393 12.36 -0.70 -27.11
CA LYS A 393 11.10 -1.34 -27.49
C LYS A 393 11.37 -2.79 -27.92
N GLY A 394 10.69 -3.75 -27.28
CA GLY A 394 10.88 -5.19 -27.50
C GLY A 394 12.13 -5.81 -26.86
N LYS A 395 13.06 -5.02 -26.31
CA LYS A 395 14.26 -5.55 -25.59
C LYS A 395 14.05 -5.64 -24.08
N ARG A 396 13.00 -5.02 -23.56
CA ARG A 396 12.62 -5.02 -22.14
C ARG A 396 11.14 -5.33 -21.99
N ASN A 397 10.75 -5.80 -20.81
CA ASN A 397 9.34 -6.01 -20.52
C ASN A 397 8.57 -4.68 -20.62
N GLN A 398 7.27 -4.77 -20.91
CA GLN A 398 6.42 -3.59 -21.14
C GLN A 398 6.47 -2.58 -19.99
N GLY A 399 6.58 -3.05 -18.74
CA GLY A 399 6.59 -2.19 -17.56
C GLY A 399 7.90 -1.41 -17.38
N ASP A 400 9.04 -2.08 -17.57
CA ASP A 400 10.36 -1.46 -17.57
C ASP A 400 10.46 -0.44 -18.72
N TYR A 401 9.98 -0.79 -19.91
CA TYR A 401 9.96 0.12 -21.07
C TYR A 401 9.14 1.39 -20.77
N ALA A 402 7.90 1.24 -20.29
CA ALA A 402 7.01 2.36 -20.03
C ALA A 402 7.57 3.30 -18.95
N LEU A 403 8.17 2.74 -17.90
CA LEU A 403 8.79 3.54 -16.84
C LEU A 403 10.06 4.25 -17.34
N TYR A 404 10.89 3.57 -18.14
CA TYR A 404 12.06 4.18 -18.76
C TYR A 404 11.67 5.34 -19.68
N GLU A 405 10.66 5.15 -20.53
CA GLU A 405 10.17 6.19 -21.43
C GLU A 405 9.68 7.42 -20.64
N LEU A 406 8.99 7.20 -19.51
CA LEU A 406 8.57 8.27 -18.61
C LEU A 406 9.77 9.05 -18.04
N ILE A 407 10.78 8.33 -17.51
CA ILE A 407 12.02 8.90 -16.95
C ILE A 407 12.78 9.70 -18.01
N TRP A 408 12.93 9.12 -19.21
CA TRP A 408 13.63 9.75 -20.33
C TRP A 408 12.93 11.04 -20.75
N LYS A 409 11.61 11.04 -20.96
CA LYS A 409 10.85 12.23 -21.36
C LYS A 409 10.96 13.34 -20.32
N ARG A 410 10.85 12.99 -19.04
CA ARG A 410 10.97 13.95 -17.94
C ARG A 410 12.35 14.59 -17.89
N THR A 411 13.41 13.80 -18.05
CA THR A 411 14.80 14.28 -18.02
C THR A 411 15.07 15.23 -19.18
N VAL A 412 14.67 14.87 -20.41
CA VAL A 412 14.85 15.72 -21.60
C VAL A 412 14.04 17.01 -21.47
N ALA A 413 12.76 16.93 -21.09
CA ALA A 413 11.89 18.08 -20.89
C ALA A 413 12.44 19.06 -19.83
N SER A 414 13.09 18.55 -18.78
CA SER A 414 13.70 19.39 -17.73
C SER A 414 14.76 20.36 -18.25
N GLN A 415 15.38 20.08 -19.40
CA GLN A 415 16.39 20.94 -20.02
C GLN A 415 15.88 21.74 -21.22
N MET A 416 14.56 21.70 -21.50
CA MET A 416 13.94 22.42 -22.61
C MET A 416 13.51 23.84 -22.21
N ALA A 417 13.14 24.65 -23.20
CA ALA A 417 12.67 26.02 -23.02
C ALA A 417 11.29 26.05 -22.34
N ASP A 418 10.97 27.18 -21.69
CA ASP A 418 9.65 27.38 -21.08
C ASP A 418 8.56 27.32 -22.15
N ALA A 419 7.39 26.78 -21.80
CA ALA A 419 6.21 26.95 -22.62
C ALA A 419 5.67 28.37 -22.44
N LYS A 420 5.34 29.03 -23.53
CA LYS A 420 4.79 30.39 -23.54
C LYS A 420 3.45 30.40 -24.27
N GLY A 421 2.59 31.29 -23.81
CA GLY A 421 1.29 31.50 -24.40
C GLY A 421 0.63 32.74 -23.86
N SER A 422 -0.62 32.92 -24.22
CA SER A 422 -1.51 33.91 -23.63
C SER A 422 -2.82 33.25 -23.25
N THR A 423 -3.43 33.75 -22.19
CA THR A 423 -4.81 33.45 -21.87
C THR A 423 -5.61 34.73 -22.10
N ASP A 424 -6.58 34.64 -23.00
CA ASP A 424 -7.56 35.69 -23.24
C ASP A 424 -8.77 35.41 -22.38
N THR A 425 -9.11 36.34 -21.50
CA THR A 425 -10.34 36.31 -20.71
C THR A 425 -11.30 37.35 -21.28
N VAL A 426 -12.43 36.86 -21.80
CA VAL A 426 -13.48 37.70 -22.39
C VAL A 426 -14.60 37.83 -21.39
N THR A 427 -15.01 39.06 -21.10
CA THR A 427 -16.22 39.36 -20.32
C THR A 427 -17.31 39.84 -21.25
N ILE A 428 -18.45 39.16 -21.22
CA ILE A 428 -19.63 39.45 -22.04
C ILE A 428 -20.72 39.91 -21.09
N THR A 429 -21.42 40.99 -21.42
CA THR A 429 -22.50 41.53 -20.60
C THR A 429 -23.82 41.47 -21.36
N ALA A 430 -24.86 41.02 -20.69
CA ALA A 430 -26.24 41.01 -21.18
C ALA A 430 -27.13 41.78 -20.19
N GLU A 431 -27.90 42.74 -20.69
CA GLU A 431 -28.89 43.46 -19.88
C GLU A 431 -30.20 42.67 -19.86
N VAL A 432 -30.47 41.98 -18.75
CA VAL A 432 -31.63 41.09 -18.62
C VAL A 432 -32.77 41.83 -17.91
N PRO A 433 -34.00 41.84 -18.45
CA PRO A 433 -35.16 42.35 -17.73
C PRO A 433 -35.48 41.46 -16.53
N GLU A 434 -35.45 42.03 -15.32
CA GLU A 434 -35.74 41.31 -14.07
C GLU A 434 -36.56 42.23 -13.14
N ASN A 435 -37.76 41.79 -12.75
CA ASN A 435 -38.63 42.51 -11.81
C ASN A 435 -38.92 43.99 -12.17
N GLY A 436 -38.97 44.32 -13.46
CA GLY A 436 -39.22 45.69 -13.93
C GLY A 436 -37.98 46.60 -13.96
N ALA A 437 -36.80 46.08 -13.62
CA ALA A 437 -35.50 46.71 -13.78
C ALA A 437 -34.63 45.94 -14.78
N LYS A 438 -33.47 46.52 -15.13
CA LYS A 438 -32.44 45.83 -15.92
C LYS A 438 -31.35 45.35 -14.97
N THR A 439 -31.06 44.06 -15.03
CA THR A 439 -29.96 43.40 -14.31
C THR A 439 -28.83 43.14 -15.30
N ASN A 440 -27.61 43.57 -14.97
CA ASN A 440 -26.43 43.29 -15.79
C ASN A 440 -25.88 41.91 -15.47
N ALA A 441 -25.99 40.99 -16.42
CA ALA A 441 -25.46 39.63 -16.32
C ALA A 441 -24.11 39.53 -17.04
N ASP A 442 -23.02 39.43 -16.28
CA ASP A 442 -21.67 39.32 -16.82
C ASP A 442 -21.21 37.86 -16.90
N PHE A 443 -21.06 37.37 -18.12
CA PHE A 443 -20.48 36.08 -18.46
C PHE A 443 -18.97 36.21 -18.66
N THR A 444 -18.24 35.14 -18.37
CA THR A 444 -16.81 35.04 -18.65
C THR A 444 -16.49 33.73 -19.35
N ALA A 445 -15.61 33.82 -20.35
CA ALA A 445 -14.96 32.70 -21.00
C ALA A 445 -13.46 32.97 -21.06
N SER A 446 -12.65 31.92 -20.92
CA SER A 446 -11.20 32.02 -21.04
C SER A 446 -10.67 31.02 -22.07
N GLY A 447 -9.90 31.52 -23.03
CA GLY A 447 -9.20 30.73 -24.03
C GLY A 447 -7.70 30.86 -23.84
N THR A 448 -6.98 29.74 -23.85
CA THR A 448 -5.53 29.71 -23.68
C THR A 448 -4.87 29.22 -24.96
N VAL A 449 -4.06 30.09 -25.57
CA VAL A 449 -3.27 29.77 -26.75
C VAL A 449 -1.82 29.56 -26.34
N ILE A 450 -1.27 28.41 -26.70
CA ILE A 450 0.17 28.13 -26.54
C ILE A 450 0.88 28.67 -27.79
N THR A 451 1.59 29.78 -27.65
CA THR A 451 2.36 30.40 -28.74
C THR A 451 3.70 29.74 -28.96
N PHE A 452 4.25 29.12 -27.91
CA PHE A 452 5.48 28.34 -27.98
C PHE A 452 5.40 27.16 -27.00
N PRO A 453 5.34 25.90 -27.47
CA PRO A 453 5.11 24.76 -26.60
C PRO A 453 6.30 24.42 -25.70
N GLY A 454 7.53 24.77 -26.09
CA GLY A 454 8.73 24.48 -25.31
C GLY A 454 8.79 23.02 -24.85
N PHE A 455 9.00 22.80 -23.55
CA PHE A 455 9.07 21.47 -22.95
C PHE A 455 7.81 20.60 -23.12
N LEU A 456 6.64 21.18 -23.40
CA LEU A 456 5.38 20.43 -23.58
C LEU A 456 5.41 19.50 -24.79
N LEU A 457 6.32 19.71 -25.75
CA LEU A 457 6.57 18.78 -26.85
C LEU A 457 7.06 17.40 -26.37
N ALA A 458 7.73 17.36 -25.22
CA ALA A 458 8.29 16.13 -24.66
C ALA A 458 7.46 15.58 -23.49
N TYR A 459 6.99 16.47 -22.61
CA TYR A 459 6.40 16.03 -21.34
C TYR A 459 5.46 17.05 -20.70
N GLU A 460 4.35 16.56 -20.14
CA GLU A 460 3.47 17.30 -19.25
C GLU A 460 3.15 16.47 -17.98
N GLU A 461 3.19 17.10 -16.80
CA GLU A 461 2.83 16.46 -15.53
C GLU A 461 1.35 16.07 -15.44
N GLY A 462 1.09 14.89 -14.87
CA GLY A 462 -0.23 14.52 -14.39
C GLY A 462 -0.69 15.42 -13.25
N LYS A 463 -2.01 15.54 -13.08
CA LYS A 463 -2.62 16.26 -11.96
C LYS A 463 -3.52 15.28 -11.22
N ASP A 464 -3.41 15.27 -9.89
CA ASP A 464 -4.40 14.59 -9.06
C ASP A 464 -5.74 15.34 -9.12
N GLU A 465 -6.80 14.60 -8.82
CA GLU A 465 -8.14 15.15 -8.69
C GLU A 465 -8.17 16.24 -7.60
N LYS A 466 -8.89 17.32 -7.89
CA LYS A 466 -9.08 18.44 -6.98
C LYS A 466 -10.55 18.59 -6.66
N ARG A 467 -10.84 19.10 -5.45
CA ARG A 467 -12.21 19.38 -4.98
C ARG A 467 -12.99 20.28 -5.94
N THR A 468 -12.32 21.26 -6.54
CA THR A 468 -12.89 22.12 -7.58
C THR A 468 -12.26 21.82 -8.93
N GLN A 469 -13.10 21.55 -9.94
CA GLN A 469 -12.65 21.48 -11.32
C GLN A 469 -12.16 22.86 -11.75
N LYS A 470 -11.01 22.91 -12.43
CA LYS A 470 -10.59 24.13 -13.11
C LYS A 470 -11.47 24.34 -14.35
N GLU A 471 -11.76 25.60 -14.64
CA GLU A 471 -12.37 25.97 -15.91
C GLU A 471 -11.54 25.42 -17.06
N GLN A 472 -12.22 24.76 -17.99
CA GLN A 472 -11.60 24.28 -19.22
C GLN A 472 -11.36 25.48 -20.13
N SER A 473 -10.20 25.48 -20.80
CA SER A 473 -9.96 26.44 -21.88
C SER A 473 -10.94 26.15 -23.00
N VAL A 474 -11.61 27.19 -23.51
CA VAL A 474 -12.44 27.11 -24.71
C VAL A 474 -11.70 27.72 -25.89
N ASP A 475 -12.01 27.29 -27.10
CA ASP A 475 -11.56 27.95 -28.31
C ASP A 475 -12.38 29.24 -28.48
N LEU A 476 -11.68 30.38 -28.44
CA LEU A 476 -12.31 31.70 -28.57
C LEU A 476 -12.12 32.21 -30.01
N PRO A 477 -13.18 32.70 -30.68
CA PRO A 477 -13.03 33.41 -31.94
C PRO A 477 -12.32 34.74 -31.73
N GLN A 478 -11.91 35.38 -32.82
CA GLN A 478 -11.37 36.74 -32.74
C GLN A 478 -12.49 37.74 -32.40
N LEU A 479 -12.42 38.30 -31.19
CA LEU A 479 -13.43 39.21 -30.65
C LEU A 479 -12.88 40.63 -30.51
N ALA A 480 -13.78 41.62 -30.58
CA ALA A 480 -13.48 43.02 -30.30
C ALA A 480 -14.35 43.55 -29.15
N GLN A 481 -13.79 44.48 -28.36
CA GLN A 481 -14.58 45.16 -27.33
C GLN A 481 -15.75 45.94 -27.97
N GLY A 482 -16.94 45.83 -27.38
CA GLY A 482 -18.17 46.40 -27.89
C GLY A 482 -18.87 45.58 -28.97
N GLN A 483 -18.30 44.43 -29.38
CA GLN A 483 -18.92 43.55 -30.37
C GLN A 483 -20.21 42.91 -29.82
N ALA A 484 -21.25 42.88 -30.64
CA ALA A 484 -22.48 42.16 -30.35
C ALA A 484 -22.31 40.65 -30.62
N LEU A 485 -22.87 39.82 -29.74
CA LEU A 485 -22.86 38.37 -29.81
C LEU A 485 -24.28 37.83 -29.68
N GLY A 486 -24.66 36.88 -30.54
CA GLY A 486 -25.89 36.12 -30.35
C GLY A 486 -25.79 35.24 -29.09
N ILE A 487 -26.90 35.10 -28.38
CA ILE A 487 -27.02 34.25 -27.19
C ILE A 487 -27.74 32.97 -27.59
N LEU A 488 -27.10 31.83 -27.35
CA LEU A 488 -27.61 30.51 -27.69
C LEU A 488 -27.64 29.64 -26.44
N GLU A 489 -28.71 28.86 -26.27
CA GLU A 489 -28.81 27.83 -25.22
C GLU A 489 -28.43 28.31 -23.79
N PRO A 490 -29.01 29.40 -23.26
CA PRO A 490 -28.80 29.75 -21.85
C PRO A 490 -29.42 28.67 -20.96
N LEU A 491 -28.60 28.09 -20.10
CA LEU A 491 -28.95 26.97 -19.23
C LEU A 491 -28.56 27.29 -17.79
N ALA A 492 -29.56 27.29 -16.90
CA ALA A 492 -29.32 27.29 -15.47
C ALA A 492 -28.75 25.92 -15.05
N LYS A 493 -27.62 25.92 -14.35
CA LYS A 493 -26.94 24.71 -13.91
C LYS A 493 -26.82 24.71 -12.38
N GLY A 494 -27.41 23.71 -11.77
CA GLY A 494 -27.25 23.42 -10.34
C GLY A 494 -25.97 22.63 -10.11
N HIS A 495 -25.23 23.03 -9.08
CA HIS A 495 -24.01 22.39 -8.66
C HIS A 495 -24.07 22.10 -7.18
N GLU A 496 -23.33 21.07 -6.79
CA GLU A 496 -23.15 20.69 -5.40
C GLU A 496 -21.66 20.63 -5.10
N THR A 497 -21.24 21.18 -3.97
CA THR A 497 -19.84 21.07 -3.54
C THR A 497 -19.51 19.62 -3.22
N SER A 498 -18.38 19.12 -3.71
CA SER A 498 -17.93 17.77 -3.41
C SER A 498 -17.04 17.72 -2.16
N PRO A 499 -17.00 16.58 -1.44
CA PRO A 499 -16.08 16.37 -0.33
C PRO A 499 -14.62 16.33 -0.80
N PRO A 500 -13.64 16.55 0.10
CA PRO A 500 -12.22 16.43 -0.21
C PRO A 500 -11.88 15.06 -0.86
N PRO A 501 -11.11 15.02 -1.96
CA PRO A 501 -10.80 13.77 -2.65
C PRO A 501 -9.98 12.85 -1.75
N ARG A 502 -10.24 11.55 -1.83
CA ARG A 502 -9.44 10.55 -1.12
C ARG A 502 -8.00 10.56 -1.62
N TYR A 503 -7.10 10.06 -0.77
CA TYR A 503 -5.72 9.85 -1.21
C TYR A 503 -5.66 8.75 -2.28
N THR A 504 -4.84 8.96 -3.30
CA THR A 504 -4.29 7.90 -4.15
C THR A 504 -2.91 7.54 -3.62
N GLU A 505 -2.25 6.52 -4.17
CA GLU A 505 -0.85 6.29 -3.83
C GLU A 505 0.04 7.49 -4.18
N ALA A 506 -0.26 8.21 -5.28
CA ALA A 506 0.45 9.42 -5.66
C ALA A 506 0.27 10.53 -4.62
N SER A 507 -0.97 10.88 -4.27
CA SER A 507 -1.21 11.98 -3.35
C SER A 507 -0.83 11.64 -1.90
N LEU A 508 -0.88 10.36 -1.50
CA LEU A 508 -0.35 9.92 -0.20
C LEU A 508 1.19 10.00 -0.16
N THR A 509 1.87 9.58 -1.24
CA THR A 509 3.34 9.70 -1.32
C THR A 509 3.76 11.16 -1.23
N LYS A 510 3.07 12.04 -1.95
CA LYS A 510 3.29 13.49 -1.87
C LYS A 510 3.07 14.01 -0.45
N GLN A 511 1.98 13.61 0.21
CA GLN A 511 1.69 14.06 1.57
C GLN A 511 2.75 13.59 2.57
N LEU A 512 3.26 12.36 2.42
CA LEU A 512 4.35 11.82 3.25
C LEU A 512 5.67 12.57 3.05
N GLU A 513 5.94 13.03 1.82
CA GLU A 513 7.10 13.87 1.49
C GLU A 513 6.93 15.28 2.08
N ASP A 514 5.78 15.93 1.87
CA ASP A 514 5.50 17.29 2.34
C ASP A 514 5.55 17.39 3.88
N LEU A 515 5.14 16.34 4.58
CA LEU A 515 5.22 16.24 6.04
C LEU A 515 6.59 15.78 6.56
N GLY A 516 7.53 15.39 5.70
CA GLY A 516 8.85 14.88 6.11
C GLY A 516 8.84 13.51 6.79
N GLY A 517 7.70 12.83 6.87
CA GLY A 517 7.55 11.50 7.50
C GLY A 517 7.99 10.33 6.61
N GLY A 518 8.12 10.54 5.29
CA GLY A 518 8.63 9.56 4.34
C GLY A 518 10.07 9.81 3.89
N ARG A 519 10.71 8.77 3.36
CA ARG A 519 12.03 8.83 2.70
C ARG A 519 11.97 8.02 1.41
N PRO A 520 12.84 8.27 0.42
CA PRO A 520 12.89 7.52 -0.85
C PRO A 520 12.83 5.98 -0.68
N SER A 521 13.47 5.44 0.36
CA SER A 521 13.49 4.01 0.65
C SER A 521 12.21 3.47 1.29
N THR A 522 11.31 4.33 1.80
CA THR A 522 10.20 3.90 2.67
C THR A 522 8.82 4.09 2.06
N TYR A 523 8.60 5.05 1.13
CA TYR A 523 7.27 5.35 0.57
C TYR A 523 6.48 4.10 0.12
N ALA A 524 7.06 3.31 -0.79
CA ALA A 524 6.40 2.11 -1.32
C ALA A 524 6.20 1.02 -0.26
N ALA A 525 7.10 0.92 0.73
CA ALA A 525 6.99 -0.04 1.82
C ALA A 525 5.89 0.34 2.81
N ILE A 526 5.75 1.63 3.14
CA ILE A 526 4.69 2.17 4.00
C ILE A 526 3.33 1.86 3.40
N ILE A 527 3.10 2.29 2.16
CA ILE A 527 1.83 2.09 1.44
C ILE A 527 1.52 0.60 1.30
N GLY A 528 2.51 -0.21 0.92
CA GLY A 528 2.36 -1.65 0.85
C GLY A 528 1.95 -2.27 2.19
N THR A 529 2.55 -1.82 3.29
CA THR A 529 2.30 -2.37 4.62
C THR A 529 0.90 -2.03 5.14
N ILE A 530 0.42 -0.79 4.99
CA ILE A 530 -0.94 -0.41 5.42
C ILE A 530 -2.01 -1.17 4.63
N SER A 531 -1.76 -1.45 3.35
CA SER A 531 -2.64 -2.27 2.52
C SER A 531 -2.58 -3.75 2.90
N ASP A 532 -1.39 -4.35 3.00
CA ASP A 532 -1.21 -5.78 3.31
C ASP A 532 -1.76 -6.14 4.71
N ARG A 533 -1.77 -5.18 5.64
CA ARG A 533 -2.33 -5.34 7.00
C ARG A 533 -3.84 -5.07 7.09
N GLY A 534 -4.48 -4.66 5.98
CA GLY A 534 -5.93 -4.42 5.93
C GLY A 534 -6.39 -3.13 6.60
N TYR A 535 -5.48 -2.19 6.88
CA TYR A 535 -5.87 -0.85 7.35
C TYR A 535 -6.47 -0.01 6.23
N VAL A 536 -6.03 -0.23 5.00
CA VAL A 536 -6.48 0.50 3.83
C VAL A 536 -6.76 -0.46 2.70
N THR A 537 -7.88 -0.27 2.01
CA THR A 537 -8.24 -0.98 0.77
C THR A 537 -8.24 -0.01 -0.40
N LYS A 538 -8.20 -0.55 -1.62
CA LYS A 538 -8.28 0.25 -2.85
C LYS A 538 -9.66 0.14 -3.47
N LYS A 539 -10.30 1.29 -3.73
CA LYS A 539 -11.52 1.41 -4.56
C LYS A 539 -11.13 2.23 -5.79
N GLY A 540 -10.85 1.54 -6.90
CA GLY A 540 -10.16 2.17 -8.05
C GLY A 540 -8.72 2.57 -7.67
N GLN A 541 -8.38 3.85 -7.82
CA GLN A 541 -7.09 4.41 -7.37
C GLN A 541 -7.15 5.02 -5.97
N ALA A 542 -8.34 5.17 -5.40
CA ALA A 542 -8.53 5.77 -4.08
C ALA A 542 -8.21 4.76 -2.97
N LEU A 543 -7.53 5.25 -1.95
CA LEU A 543 -7.22 4.57 -0.69
C LEU A 543 -8.36 4.85 0.29
N VAL A 544 -9.07 3.80 0.68
CA VAL A 544 -10.20 3.85 1.62
C VAL A 544 -9.77 3.18 2.93
N PRO A 545 -9.88 3.84 4.09
CA PRO A 545 -9.54 3.21 5.36
C PRO A 545 -10.60 2.16 5.72
N SER A 546 -10.16 1.07 6.37
CA SER A 546 -11.08 0.11 6.97
C SER A 546 -11.56 0.61 8.33
N TRP A 547 -12.68 0.09 8.81
CA TRP A 547 -13.18 0.41 10.14
C TRP A 547 -12.18 0.10 11.26
N ILE A 548 -11.39 -0.96 11.11
CA ILE A 548 -10.33 -1.31 12.07
C ILE A 548 -9.25 -0.22 12.12
N ALA A 549 -8.98 0.47 11.00
CA ALA A 549 -8.05 1.60 10.98
C ALA A 549 -8.52 2.73 11.90
N PHE A 550 -9.83 3.03 11.94
CA PHE A 550 -10.38 4.02 12.88
C PHE A 550 -10.15 3.61 14.34
N SER A 551 -10.43 2.35 14.71
CA SER A 551 -10.16 1.86 16.07
C SER A 551 -8.67 1.98 16.45
N VAL A 552 -7.77 1.60 15.53
CA VAL A 552 -6.33 1.67 15.78
C VAL A 552 -5.86 3.12 15.89
N VAL A 553 -6.28 3.99 14.97
CA VAL A 553 -5.91 5.41 15.00
C VAL A 553 -6.43 6.06 16.27
N ARG A 554 -7.69 5.83 16.65
CA ARG A 554 -8.27 6.34 17.90
C ARG A 554 -7.47 5.89 19.13
N LEU A 555 -7.14 4.60 19.24
CA LEU A 555 -6.33 4.09 20.35
C LEU A 555 -4.97 4.81 20.43
N LEU A 556 -4.34 5.03 19.28
CA LEU A 556 -3.04 5.68 19.22
C LEU A 556 -3.14 7.17 19.53
N GLU A 557 -4.20 7.85 19.09
CA GLU A 557 -4.47 9.26 19.41
C GLU A 557 -4.75 9.46 20.92
N GLU A 558 -5.53 8.59 21.55
CA GLU A 558 -5.91 8.74 22.96
C GLU A 558 -4.80 8.36 23.94
N HIS A 559 -3.94 7.39 23.60
CA HIS A 559 -2.96 6.83 24.53
C HIS A 559 -1.49 6.95 24.11
N PHE A 560 -1.23 7.34 22.86
CA PHE A 560 0.11 7.41 22.28
C PHE A 560 0.27 8.66 21.40
N ALA A 561 -0.42 9.76 21.74
CA ALA A 561 -0.55 10.95 20.89
C ALA A 561 0.79 11.48 20.36
N GLU A 562 1.80 11.57 21.24
CA GLU A 562 3.16 12.01 20.89
C GLU A 562 3.79 11.11 19.81
N LEU A 563 3.54 9.80 19.88
CA LEU A 563 4.16 8.79 19.01
C LEU A 563 3.52 8.68 17.62
N VAL A 564 2.30 9.20 17.44
CA VAL A 564 1.58 9.21 16.15
C VAL A 564 1.36 10.61 15.60
N ASN A 565 2.02 11.61 16.17
CA ASN A 565 2.08 12.93 15.59
C ASN A 565 2.91 12.93 14.30
N TYR A 566 2.44 13.68 13.30
CA TYR A 566 3.13 13.87 12.03
C TYR A 566 4.50 14.53 12.26
N ASP A 567 4.55 15.57 13.10
CA ASP A 567 5.78 16.30 13.41
C ASP A 567 6.82 15.40 14.09
N PHE A 568 6.40 14.59 15.06
CA PHE A 568 7.27 13.63 15.73
C PHE A 568 7.87 12.62 14.74
N THR A 569 7.07 12.10 13.82
CA THR A 569 7.57 11.17 12.78
C THR A 569 8.61 11.84 11.89
N ALA A 570 8.41 13.10 11.53
CA ALA A 570 9.32 13.88 10.68
C ALA A 570 10.62 14.26 11.39
N GLU A 571 10.52 14.67 12.66
CA GLU A 571 11.65 14.98 13.52
C GLU A 571 12.56 13.77 13.66
N MET A 572 12.01 12.61 14.03
CA MET A 572 12.79 11.38 14.15
C MET A 572 13.50 10.97 12.86
N GLU A 573 12.89 11.18 11.69
CA GLU A 573 13.58 10.91 10.43
C GLU A 573 14.72 11.92 10.19
N SER A 574 14.56 13.16 10.63
CA SER A 574 15.61 14.19 10.58
C SER A 574 16.74 13.88 11.55
N ASP A 575 16.44 13.35 12.74
CA ASP A 575 17.43 12.90 13.72
C ASP A 575 18.25 11.73 13.16
N LEU A 576 17.60 10.77 12.49
CA LEU A 576 18.30 9.70 11.78
C LEU A 576 19.23 10.23 10.68
N ASP A 577 18.86 11.36 10.04
CA ASP A 577 19.71 12.01 9.05
C ASP A 577 20.90 12.75 9.70
N ARG A 578 20.76 13.28 10.92
CA ARG A 578 21.87 13.83 11.72
C ARG A 578 22.82 12.73 12.23
N ILE A 579 22.29 11.59 12.65
CA ILE A 579 23.11 10.41 12.99
C ILE A 579 23.89 9.96 11.74
N ALA A 580 23.25 9.93 10.57
CA ALA A 580 23.89 9.60 9.31
C ALA A 580 25.00 10.60 8.91
N ALA A 581 24.88 11.87 9.31
CA ALA A 581 25.90 12.90 9.12
C ALA A 581 27.01 12.88 10.20
N GLY A 582 26.89 12.04 11.23
CA GLY A 582 27.80 12.00 12.38
C GLY A 582 27.63 13.19 13.34
N GLU A 583 26.52 13.92 13.25
CA GLU A 583 26.20 15.08 14.10
C GLU A 583 25.52 14.68 15.41
N GLU A 584 25.01 13.46 15.51
CA GLU A 584 24.26 12.94 16.65
C GLU A 584 24.64 11.50 16.98
N ASP A 585 24.71 11.17 18.29
CA ASP A 585 25.06 9.83 18.76
C ASP A 585 23.84 8.91 18.83
N ARG A 586 23.96 7.73 18.21
CA ARG A 586 22.92 6.71 18.19
C ARG A 586 22.46 6.28 19.59
N THR A 587 23.40 6.01 20.49
CA THR A 587 23.07 5.40 21.79
C THR A 587 22.39 6.42 22.69
N GLY A 588 22.86 7.67 22.69
CA GLY A 588 22.18 8.79 23.33
C GLY A 588 20.75 8.96 22.84
N TRP A 589 20.57 9.01 21.52
CA TRP A 589 19.26 9.17 20.91
C TRP A 589 18.29 8.01 21.24
N LEU A 590 18.75 6.75 21.13
CA LEU A 590 17.93 5.58 21.49
C LEU A 590 17.56 5.56 22.98
N ARG A 591 18.46 6.02 23.85
CA ARG A 591 18.22 6.12 25.30
C ARG A 591 17.12 7.12 25.58
N GLU A 592 17.22 8.30 25.01
CA GLU A 592 16.20 9.35 25.12
C GLU A 592 14.86 8.85 24.58
N PHE A 593 14.80 8.35 23.35
CA PHE A 593 13.57 7.80 22.76
C PHE A 593 12.90 6.73 23.65
N TYR A 594 13.67 5.77 24.17
CA TYR A 594 13.11 4.62 24.86
C TYR A 594 12.79 4.87 26.34
N PHE A 595 13.72 5.49 27.07
CA PHE A 595 13.62 5.71 28.51
C PHE A 595 13.09 7.11 28.88
N GLY A 596 13.11 8.04 27.93
CA GLY A 596 12.70 9.42 28.13
C GLY A 596 13.87 10.33 28.48
N SER A 597 13.56 11.62 28.50
CA SER A 597 14.39 12.72 28.99
C SER A 597 13.56 13.66 29.86
N ASP A 598 14.14 14.75 30.34
CA ASP A 598 13.40 15.77 31.11
C ASP A 598 12.27 16.41 30.28
N SER A 599 12.35 16.35 28.95
CA SER A 599 11.36 16.90 28.02
C SER A 599 10.28 15.92 27.56
N HIS A 600 10.50 14.59 27.63
CA HIS A 600 9.49 13.62 27.19
C HIS A 600 9.59 12.27 27.95
N PRO A 601 8.47 11.57 28.17
CA PRO A 601 8.42 10.39 29.06
C PRO A 601 9.05 9.10 28.50
N GLY A 602 9.46 9.10 27.23
CA GLY A 602 9.98 7.93 26.52
C GLY A 602 8.93 6.84 26.23
N LEU A 603 9.21 5.98 25.25
CA LEU A 603 8.29 4.91 24.83
C LEU A 603 7.92 3.98 26.01
N ARG A 604 8.91 3.57 26.81
CA ARG A 604 8.68 2.66 27.94
C ARG A 604 7.80 3.31 29.01
N GLY A 605 8.08 4.58 29.34
CA GLY A 605 7.28 5.33 30.31
C GLY A 605 5.82 5.44 29.90
N VAL A 606 5.53 5.69 28.62
CA VAL A 606 4.15 5.72 28.10
C VAL A 606 3.49 4.34 28.21
N VAL A 607 4.17 3.27 27.78
CA VAL A 607 3.62 1.92 27.75
C VAL A 607 3.36 1.37 29.15
N ASP A 608 4.25 1.62 30.10
CA ASP A 608 4.13 1.15 31.49
C ASP A 608 3.00 1.89 32.23
N ASN A 609 2.59 3.10 31.78
CA ASN A 609 1.60 3.95 32.43
C ASN A 609 0.27 4.10 31.64
N LEU A 610 -0.08 3.17 30.76
CA LEU A 610 -1.29 3.24 29.91
C LEU A 610 -2.64 3.27 30.66
N GLY A 611 -2.67 2.85 31.93
CA GLY A 611 -3.91 2.71 32.69
C GLY A 611 -4.88 1.66 32.14
N GLU A 612 -6.15 1.74 32.54
CA GLU A 612 -7.21 0.88 32.01
C GLU A 612 -7.81 1.47 30.71
N ILE A 613 -7.55 0.79 29.60
CA ILE A 613 -8.14 1.13 28.29
C ILE A 613 -9.44 0.35 28.11
N ASP A 614 -10.57 1.04 27.92
CA ASP A 614 -11.84 0.41 27.56
C ASP A 614 -11.82 -0.03 26.09
N ALA A 615 -11.62 -1.33 25.89
CA ALA A 615 -11.61 -1.92 24.55
C ALA A 615 -12.95 -1.79 23.83
N ARG A 616 -14.08 -1.74 24.55
CA ARG A 616 -15.38 -1.56 23.90
C ARG A 616 -15.49 -0.14 23.34
N ALA A 617 -15.19 0.87 24.16
CA ALA A 617 -15.23 2.27 23.73
C ALA A 617 -14.33 2.53 22.51
N ILE A 618 -13.08 2.03 22.52
CA ILE A 618 -12.13 2.20 21.41
C ILE A 618 -12.65 1.61 20.09
N ASN A 619 -13.41 0.51 20.15
CA ASN A 619 -13.92 -0.16 18.96
C ASN A 619 -15.33 0.26 18.56
N THR A 620 -15.89 1.27 19.23
CA THR A 620 -17.23 1.78 18.94
C THR A 620 -17.13 3.19 18.37
N ILE A 621 -17.78 3.40 17.23
CA ILE A 621 -18.00 4.71 16.61
C ILE A 621 -19.49 5.01 16.76
N LYS A 622 -19.82 6.05 17.53
CA LYS A 622 -21.21 6.50 17.69
C LYS A 622 -21.67 7.14 16.37
N ILE A 623 -22.82 6.71 15.85
CA ILE A 623 -23.45 7.32 14.67
C ILE A 623 -24.44 8.37 15.15
N ASP A 624 -25.36 7.97 16.03
CA ASP A 624 -26.27 8.84 16.77
C ASP A 624 -26.63 8.22 18.13
N ASP A 625 -27.73 8.66 18.74
CA ASP A 625 -28.16 8.19 20.05
C ASP A 625 -28.71 6.75 20.06
N GLU A 626 -29.16 6.23 18.92
CA GLU A 626 -29.77 4.90 18.78
C GLU A 626 -28.82 3.89 18.13
N ILE A 627 -27.94 4.34 17.23
CA ILE A 627 -27.10 3.49 16.41
C ILE A 627 -25.61 3.76 16.68
N SER A 628 -24.86 2.67 16.88
CA SER A 628 -23.41 2.71 16.98
C SER A 628 -22.77 1.63 16.10
N LEU A 629 -21.70 1.98 15.38
CA LEU A 629 -20.88 0.99 14.70
C LEU A 629 -19.88 0.39 15.68
N ARG A 630 -19.79 -0.93 15.73
CA ARG A 630 -18.81 -1.65 16.56
C ARG A 630 -17.94 -2.59 15.74
N ASN A 631 -16.63 -2.46 15.91
CA ASN A 631 -15.63 -3.40 15.38
C ASN A 631 -15.50 -4.61 16.31
N GLY A 632 -16.20 -5.69 15.97
CA GLY A 632 -16.09 -6.95 16.70
C GLY A 632 -15.05 -7.90 16.13
N LYS A 633 -14.94 -9.07 16.77
CA LYS A 633 -14.07 -10.18 16.36
C LYS A 633 -14.26 -10.62 14.89
N TYR A 634 -15.43 -10.39 14.33
CA TYR A 634 -15.83 -10.90 13.01
C TYR A 634 -15.97 -9.81 11.95
N GLY A 635 -15.72 -8.55 12.30
CA GLY A 635 -15.90 -7.40 11.42
C GLY A 635 -16.76 -6.30 12.06
N PRO A 636 -16.97 -5.22 11.32
CA PRO A 636 -17.83 -4.11 11.71
C PRO A 636 -19.32 -4.51 11.62
N TYR A 637 -20.15 -4.04 12.53
CA TYR A 637 -21.60 -4.14 12.49
C TYR A 637 -22.22 -2.97 13.24
N LEU A 638 -23.51 -2.74 13.05
CA LEU A 638 -24.28 -1.76 13.81
C LEU A 638 -24.91 -2.42 15.04
N GLU A 639 -24.80 -1.76 16.18
CA GLU A 639 -25.62 -1.97 17.37
C GLU A 639 -26.73 -0.93 17.34
N VAL A 640 -27.98 -1.40 17.27
CA VAL A 640 -29.19 -0.57 17.23
C VAL A 640 -29.93 -0.73 18.54
N PHE A 641 -30.22 0.38 19.20
CA PHE A 641 -30.98 0.48 20.43
C PHE A 641 -32.34 1.10 20.15
N ASP A 642 -33.27 0.26 19.70
CA ASP A 642 -34.66 0.61 19.38
C ASP A 642 -35.66 -0.11 20.30
N ASP A 643 -36.95 0.12 20.09
CA ASP A 643 -38.06 -0.52 20.80
C ASP A 643 -38.13 -2.05 20.58
N LYS A 644 -37.39 -2.58 19.59
CA LYS A 644 -37.28 -4.01 19.26
C LYS A 644 -36.17 -4.72 20.04
N CYS A 645 -35.46 -4.02 20.93
CA CYS A 645 -34.40 -4.60 21.73
C CYS A 645 -34.93 -5.57 22.80
N GLU A 646 -34.24 -6.69 22.98
CA GLU A 646 -34.54 -7.62 24.06
C GLU A 646 -34.03 -7.08 25.40
N VAL A 647 -34.83 -7.20 26.46
CA VAL A 647 -34.37 -6.92 27.82
C VAL A 647 -33.68 -8.17 28.37
N GLY A 648 -32.41 -8.04 28.74
CA GLY A 648 -31.62 -9.09 29.37
C GLY A 648 -32.10 -9.45 30.78
N GLU A 649 -31.65 -10.59 31.29
CA GLU A 649 -31.97 -11.07 32.65
C GLU A 649 -31.52 -10.11 33.76
N ASP A 650 -30.55 -9.24 33.47
CA ASP A 650 -30.01 -8.18 34.31
C ASP A 650 -30.74 -6.83 34.15
N GLY A 651 -31.80 -6.79 33.34
CA GLY A 651 -32.57 -5.57 33.03
C GLY A 651 -31.90 -4.67 31.98
N ALA A 652 -30.74 -5.05 31.43
CA ALA A 652 -30.06 -4.27 30.40
C ALA A 652 -30.64 -4.55 29.01
N LEU A 653 -30.86 -3.50 28.21
CA LEU A 653 -31.25 -3.64 26.81
C LEU A 653 -30.10 -4.26 26.01
N LYS A 654 -30.38 -5.37 25.31
CA LYS A 654 -29.47 -5.98 24.35
C LYS A 654 -29.69 -5.31 22.99
N PRO A 655 -28.68 -4.66 22.41
CA PRO A 655 -28.84 -4.03 21.11
C PRO A 655 -29.08 -5.09 20.04
N ARG A 656 -29.93 -4.74 19.07
CA ARG A 656 -30.07 -5.50 17.84
C ARG A 656 -28.80 -5.33 17.01
N VAL A 657 -28.33 -6.42 16.41
CA VAL A 657 -27.11 -6.42 15.58
C VAL A 657 -27.51 -6.42 14.11
N VAL A 658 -27.04 -5.42 13.38
CA VAL A 658 -27.27 -5.28 11.93
C VAL A 658 -25.93 -5.31 11.21
N ASN A 659 -25.81 -6.17 10.20
CA ASN A 659 -24.57 -6.30 9.44
C ASN A 659 -24.39 -5.11 8.49
N ILE A 660 -23.14 -4.69 8.29
CA ILE A 660 -22.79 -3.69 7.29
C ILE A 660 -22.48 -4.39 5.96
N PRO A 661 -23.02 -3.91 4.82
CA PRO A 661 -22.70 -4.47 3.51
C PRO A 661 -21.19 -4.49 3.22
N ASP A 662 -20.74 -5.56 2.57
CA ASP A 662 -19.35 -5.69 2.16
C ASP A 662 -18.98 -4.57 1.16
N GLY A 663 -17.89 -3.86 1.43
CA GLY A 663 -17.37 -2.81 0.55
C GLY A 663 -18.01 -1.42 0.72
N LEU A 664 -18.95 -1.25 1.67
CA LEU A 664 -19.44 0.07 2.07
C LEU A 664 -18.27 0.91 2.60
N ALA A 665 -18.04 2.07 1.96
CA ALA A 665 -16.98 2.98 2.41
C ALA A 665 -17.43 3.74 3.67
N PRO A 666 -16.49 4.18 4.54
CA PRO A 666 -16.88 4.83 5.77
C PRO A 666 -17.71 6.11 5.63
N ASP A 667 -17.42 6.95 4.63
CA ASP A 667 -18.24 8.14 4.32
C ASP A 667 -19.64 7.84 3.76
N GLU A 668 -19.85 6.66 3.19
CA GLU A 668 -21.14 6.22 2.65
C GLU A 668 -22.11 5.79 3.78
N LEU A 669 -21.60 5.53 5.00
CA LEU A 669 -22.40 5.21 6.18
C LEU A 669 -22.84 6.51 6.90
N THR A 670 -23.73 7.26 6.26
CA THR A 670 -24.39 8.41 6.88
C THR A 670 -25.38 7.97 7.96
N VAL A 671 -25.86 8.91 8.80
CA VAL A 671 -26.92 8.66 9.78
C VAL A 671 -28.15 8.06 9.08
N GLN A 672 -28.60 8.69 8.00
CA GLN A 672 -29.70 8.18 7.19
C GLN A 672 -29.44 6.76 6.69
N ARG A 673 -28.25 6.49 6.15
CA ARG A 673 -27.90 5.16 5.64
C ARG A 673 -27.86 4.11 6.75
N ALA A 674 -27.41 4.48 7.95
CA ALA A 674 -27.40 3.59 9.11
C ALA A 674 -28.82 3.22 9.55
N HIS A 675 -29.74 4.20 9.58
CA HIS A 675 -31.17 3.96 9.83
C HIS A 675 -31.81 3.12 8.73
N GLU A 676 -31.53 3.39 7.45
CA GLU A 676 -32.00 2.54 6.34
C GLU A 676 -31.57 1.09 6.50
N LEU A 677 -30.33 0.84 6.93
CA LEU A 677 -29.84 -0.50 7.23
C LEU A 677 -30.50 -1.10 8.47
N ALA A 678 -30.76 -0.29 9.49
CA ALA A 678 -31.41 -0.72 10.72
C ALA A 678 -32.88 -1.09 10.52
N ASP A 679 -33.60 -0.31 9.72
CA ASP A 679 -35.03 -0.45 9.43
C ASP A 679 -35.31 -1.40 8.26
N ALA A 680 -34.31 -1.68 7.42
CA ALA A 680 -34.40 -2.71 6.42
C ALA A 680 -34.99 -3.96 7.08
N GLU A 681 -36.11 -4.45 6.53
CA GLU A 681 -36.76 -5.64 7.04
C GLU A 681 -35.69 -6.71 7.18
N PRO A 682 -35.51 -7.28 8.38
CA PRO A 682 -34.67 -8.46 8.52
C PRO A 682 -35.16 -9.40 7.42
N LEU A 683 -34.27 -9.81 6.51
CA LEU A 683 -34.61 -10.84 5.52
C LEU A 683 -35.34 -11.92 6.30
N GLU A 684 -36.67 -11.99 6.15
CA GLU A 684 -37.46 -12.94 6.91
C GLU A 684 -36.85 -14.30 6.63
N ASP A 685 -36.80 -15.14 7.65
CA ASP A 685 -36.26 -16.49 7.53
C ASP A 685 -36.99 -17.20 6.37
N ARG A 686 -36.41 -17.13 5.17
CA ARG A 686 -37.07 -17.62 3.96
C ARG A 686 -37.03 -19.12 4.06
N ILE A 687 -38.19 -19.73 4.27
CA ILE A 687 -38.31 -21.18 4.19
C ILE A 687 -38.01 -21.57 2.75
N VAL A 688 -36.82 -22.14 2.55
CA VAL A 688 -36.34 -22.60 1.25
C VAL A 688 -37.13 -23.83 0.81
N GLY A 689 -37.54 -24.66 1.77
CA GLY A 689 -38.35 -25.85 1.56
C GLY A 689 -38.17 -26.89 2.67
N LEU A 690 -38.61 -28.12 2.41
CA LEU A 690 -38.40 -29.26 3.31
C LEU A 690 -37.19 -30.06 2.85
N HIS A 691 -36.29 -30.40 3.78
CA HIS A 691 -35.17 -31.28 3.49
C HIS A 691 -35.70 -32.66 3.08
N PRO A 692 -35.34 -33.21 1.90
CA PRO A 692 -35.95 -34.42 1.36
C PRO A 692 -35.71 -35.67 2.21
N ALA A 693 -34.54 -35.79 2.85
CA ALA A 693 -34.21 -36.91 3.73
C ALA A 693 -34.73 -36.77 5.18
N THR A 694 -34.69 -35.56 5.78
CA THR A 694 -35.02 -35.37 7.21
C THR A 694 -36.44 -34.87 7.44
N GLY A 695 -37.13 -34.38 6.40
CA GLY A 695 -38.46 -33.78 6.49
C GLY A 695 -38.49 -32.41 7.18
N LYS A 696 -37.34 -31.91 7.66
CA LYS A 696 -37.25 -30.65 8.41
C LYS A 696 -37.30 -29.44 7.49
N ARG A 697 -37.89 -28.36 7.98
CA ARG A 697 -37.90 -27.06 7.28
C ARG A 697 -36.48 -26.49 7.23
N ILE A 698 -36.06 -26.04 6.06
CA ILE A 698 -34.79 -25.33 5.86
C ILE A 698 -35.11 -23.85 5.72
N ALA A 699 -34.44 -23.01 6.51
CA ALA A 699 -34.51 -21.56 6.41
C ALA A 699 -33.18 -20.99 5.91
N ALA A 700 -33.24 -20.06 4.95
CA ALA A 700 -32.13 -19.18 4.61
C ALA A 700 -32.21 -17.94 5.51
N LYS A 701 -31.10 -17.62 6.19
CA LYS A 701 -31.02 -16.55 7.19
C LYS A 701 -29.80 -15.68 6.93
N ASN A 702 -29.86 -14.43 7.34
CA ASN A 702 -28.70 -13.54 7.35
C ASN A 702 -28.20 -13.35 8.79
N GLY A 703 -27.13 -14.05 9.16
CA GLY A 703 -26.61 -14.05 10.53
C GLY A 703 -25.40 -13.15 10.70
N ARG A 704 -24.94 -12.99 11.95
CA ARG A 704 -23.70 -12.26 12.31
C ARG A 704 -22.40 -12.70 11.59
N PHE A 705 -22.44 -13.80 10.85
CA PHE A 705 -21.29 -14.40 10.14
C PHE A 705 -21.47 -14.41 8.61
N GLY A 706 -22.45 -13.66 8.11
CA GLY A 706 -22.91 -13.73 6.72
C GLY A 706 -24.12 -14.65 6.56
N PRO A 707 -24.63 -14.76 5.32
CA PRO A 707 -25.81 -15.55 5.04
C PRO A 707 -25.54 -17.06 5.17
N TYR A 708 -26.54 -17.79 5.65
CA TYR A 708 -26.44 -19.22 5.93
C TYR A 708 -27.81 -19.89 5.79
N VAL A 709 -27.80 -21.21 5.62
CA VAL A 709 -28.99 -22.06 5.71
C VAL A 709 -28.97 -22.87 7.00
N THR A 710 -30.13 -23.09 7.58
CA THR A 710 -30.31 -23.88 8.80
C THR A 710 -31.53 -24.76 8.71
N GLU A 711 -31.43 -25.97 9.25
CA GLU A 711 -32.64 -26.75 9.59
C GLU A 711 -33.32 -26.10 10.80
N LEU A 712 -34.63 -25.97 10.75
CA LEU A 712 -35.46 -25.55 11.87
C LEU A 712 -36.02 -26.79 12.59
N PRO A 713 -36.18 -26.74 13.92
CA PRO A 713 -36.95 -27.75 14.64
C PRO A 713 -38.43 -27.71 14.24
N ASP A 714 -39.14 -28.80 14.57
CA ASP A 714 -40.59 -28.90 14.36
C ASP A 714 -41.34 -27.88 15.23
N GLU A 715 -42.53 -27.44 14.80
CA GLU A 715 -43.29 -26.42 15.53
C GLU A 715 -43.63 -26.89 16.95
N GLY A 716 -43.15 -26.15 17.96
CA GLY A 716 -43.36 -26.45 19.37
C GLY A 716 -42.28 -27.33 20.02
N GLU A 717 -41.23 -27.72 19.29
CA GLU A 717 -40.13 -28.54 19.83
C GLU A 717 -38.88 -27.69 20.10
N GLU A 718 -38.42 -27.63 21.37
CA GLU A 718 -37.12 -27.05 21.70
C GLU A 718 -36.01 -28.10 21.53
N LEU A 719 -34.90 -27.71 20.88
CA LEU A 719 -33.73 -28.57 20.80
C LEU A 719 -33.21 -28.88 22.21
N PRO A 720 -32.87 -30.15 22.52
CA PRO A 720 -32.31 -30.52 23.82
C PRO A 720 -31.09 -29.66 24.18
N LYS A 721 -30.95 -29.27 25.46
CA LYS A 721 -29.83 -28.44 25.93
C LYS A 721 -28.48 -28.99 25.44
N GLY A 722 -27.80 -28.24 24.58
CA GLY A 722 -26.49 -28.57 24.02
C GLY A 722 -26.50 -29.09 22.57
N VAL A 723 -27.67 -29.37 22.00
CA VAL A 723 -27.82 -29.77 20.58
C VAL A 723 -28.08 -28.53 19.73
N LYS A 724 -27.27 -28.33 18.68
CA LYS A 724 -27.40 -27.20 17.74
C LYS A 724 -28.09 -27.65 16.46
N ALA A 725 -28.88 -26.76 15.89
CA ALA A 725 -29.44 -26.95 14.55
C ALA A 725 -28.33 -27.12 13.51
N ARG A 726 -28.59 -27.99 12.51
CA ARG A 726 -27.69 -28.20 11.39
C ARG A 726 -27.66 -26.92 10.54
N THR A 727 -26.46 -26.37 10.35
CA THR A 727 -26.24 -25.05 9.74
C THR A 727 -25.12 -25.12 8.72
N ALA A 728 -25.25 -24.39 7.61
CA ALA A 728 -24.21 -24.25 6.60
C ALA A 728 -24.17 -22.83 6.03
N SER A 729 -22.99 -22.23 5.95
CA SER A 729 -22.81 -20.90 5.35
C SER A 729 -23.07 -20.94 3.85
N LEU A 730 -23.78 -19.93 3.34
CA LEU A 730 -23.87 -19.69 1.90
C LEU A 730 -22.50 -19.30 1.35
N PHE A 731 -22.34 -19.52 0.06
CA PHE A 731 -21.20 -19.03 -0.71
C PHE A 731 -21.26 -17.53 -0.93
N LYS A 732 -20.12 -16.91 -1.26
CA LYS A 732 -20.07 -15.46 -1.52
C LYS A 732 -20.90 -15.06 -2.73
N SER A 733 -21.06 -15.97 -3.68
CA SER A 733 -21.87 -15.81 -4.88
C SER A 733 -23.38 -16.02 -4.65
N MET A 734 -23.78 -16.52 -3.47
CA MET A 734 -25.17 -16.90 -3.18
C MET A 734 -25.86 -15.82 -2.34
N ASP A 735 -27.14 -15.58 -2.67
CA ASP A 735 -28.00 -14.66 -1.95
C ASP A 735 -29.06 -15.45 -1.17
N PRO A 736 -29.24 -15.20 0.15
CA PRO A 736 -30.30 -15.83 0.93
C PRO A 736 -31.71 -15.61 0.35
N ALA A 737 -31.92 -14.51 -0.38
CA ALA A 737 -33.19 -14.21 -1.04
C ALA A 737 -33.48 -15.14 -2.23
N THR A 738 -32.45 -15.69 -2.90
CA THR A 738 -32.61 -16.45 -4.15
C THR A 738 -32.14 -17.89 -4.10
N VAL A 739 -31.44 -18.31 -3.04
CA VAL A 739 -30.95 -19.69 -2.89
C VAL A 739 -32.11 -20.71 -3.03
N ASP A 740 -31.86 -21.77 -3.79
CA ASP A 740 -32.81 -22.87 -4.02
C ASP A 740 -32.62 -24.03 -3.03
N LEU A 741 -33.61 -24.93 -2.99
CA LEU A 741 -33.64 -26.05 -2.05
C LEU A 741 -32.51 -27.04 -2.27
N ASP A 742 -32.15 -27.33 -3.52
CA ASP A 742 -31.13 -28.31 -3.86
C ASP A 742 -29.75 -27.81 -3.41
N SER A 743 -29.46 -26.53 -3.67
CA SER A 743 -28.27 -25.84 -3.20
C SER A 743 -28.19 -25.80 -1.67
N ALA A 744 -29.31 -25.51 -1.00
CA ALA A 744 -29.36 -25.45 0.47
C ALA A 744 -29.12 -26.82 1.12
N VAL A 745 -29.72 -27.88 0.58
CA VAL A 745 -29.51 -29.27 1.04
C VAL A 745 -28.07 -29.70 0.80
N ALA A 746 -27.51 -29.41 -0.39
CA ALA A 746 -26.12 -29.74 -0.71
C ALA A 746 -25.14 -29.08 0.26
N LEU A 747 -25.39 -27.83 0.67
CA LEU A 747 -24.58 -27.13 1.68
C LEU A 747 -24.70 -27.75 3.07
N LEU A 748 -25.91 -28.14 3.49
CA LEU A 748 -26.14 -28.79 4.78
C LEU A 748 -25.49 -30.18 4.86
N ASP A 749 -25.37 -30.86 3.72
CA ASP A 749 -24.71 -32.17 3.56
C ASP A 749 -23.18 -32.12 3.57
N LEU A 750 -22.60 -30.95 3.76
CA LEU A 750 -21.17 -30.82 4.05
C LEU A 750 -20.88 -31.16 5.54
N PRO A 751 -19.80 -31.90 5.84
CA PRO A 751 -18.74 -32.38 4.94
C PRO A 751 -19.19 -33.50 4.00
N ARG A 752 -18.92 -33.36 2.69
CA ARG A 752 -19.13 -34.45 1.71
C ARG A 752 -17.90 -35.35 1.69
N VAL A 753 -18.08 -36.66 1.83
CA VAL A 753 -17.00 -37.64 1.63
C VAL A 753 -16.72 -37.73 0.13
N VAL A 754 -15.49 -37.40 -0.27
CA VAL A 754 -15.02 -37.50 -1.66
C VAL A 754 -14.48 -38.91 -1.95
N GLY A 755 -13.93 -39.57 -0.93
CA GLY A 755 -13.49 -40.96 -0.98
C GLY A 755 -12.40 -41.26 0.04
N THR A 756 -11.86 -42.47 0.00
CA THR A 756 -10.77 -42.90 0.90
C THR A 756 -9.47 -42.99 0.12
N ASP A 757 -8.42 -42.37 0.64
CA ASP A 757 -7.08 -42.50 0.08
C ASP A 757 -6.54 -43.90 0.35
N VAL A 758 -6.33 -44.68 -0.72
CA VAL A 758 -5.92 -46.09 -0.64
C VAL A 758 -4.52 -46.25 -0.02
N GLU A 759 -3.64 -45.25 -0.15
CA GLU A 759 -2.29 -45.31 0.41
C GLU A 759 -2.23 -45.04 1.91
N SER A 760 -3.03 -44.10 2.40
CA SER A 760 -3.02 -43.69 3.82
C SER A 760 -4.18 -44.24 4.64
N GLY A 761 -5.20 -44.80 4.01
CA GLY A 761 -6.46 -45.23 4.63
C GLY A 761 -7.30 -44.07 5.17
N ALA A 762 -6.91 -42.82 4.92
CA ALA A 762 -7.58 -41.64 5.45
C ALA A 762 -8.75 -41.21 4.55
N GLU A 763 -9.88 -40.91 5.17
CA GLU A 763 -11.04 -40.33 4.50
C GLU A 763 -10.73 -38.89 4.06
N ILE A 764 -11.10 -38.58 2.82
CA ILE A 764 -11.02 -37.24 2.24
C ILE A 764 -12.43 -36.65 2.23
N THR A 765 -12.58 -35.48 2.86
CA THR A 765 -13.85 -34.74 2.91
C THR A 765 -13.71 -33.37 2.25
N ALA A 766 -14.74 -32.94 1.54
CA ALA A 766 -14.90 -31.57 1.05
C ALA A 766 -15.74 -30.76 2.06
N GLN A 767 -15.27 -29.58 2.43
CA GLN A 767 -15.84 -28.74 3.48
C GLN A 767 -15.82 -27.27 3.07
N ASN A 768 -16.83 -26.51 3.50
CA ASN A 768 -16.82 -25.05 3.38
C ASN A 768 -16.24 -24.43 4.65
N GLY A 769 -15.29 -23.50 4.51
CA GLY A 769 -14.61 -22.84 5.64
C GLY A 769 -14.56 -21.33 5.49
N ARG A 770 -14.06 -20.63 6.53
CA ARG A 770 -13.98 -19.15 6.56
C ARG A 770 -13.31 -18.52 5.34
N TYR A 771 -12.34 -19.21 4.74
CA TYR A 771 -11.54 -18.70 3.61
C TYR A 771 -12.00 -19.28 2.26
N GLY A 772 -13.14 -19.97 2.24
CA GLY A 772 -13.67 -20.67 1.07
C GLY A 772 -13.62 -22.21 1.19
N PRO A 773 -14.05 -22.90 0.12
CA PRO A 773 -14.14 -24.37 0.07
C PRO A 773 -12.76 -25.03 0.11
N TYR A 774 -12.65 -26.17 0.77
CA TYR A 774 -11.41 -26.91 0.91
C TYR A 774 -11.63 -28.41 1.10
N LEU A 775 -10.62 -29.21 0.74
CA LEU A 775 -10.52 -30.62 1.06
C LEU A 775 -9.76 -30.83 2.37
N LYS A 776 -10.13 -31.87 3.12
CA LYS A 776 -9.44 -32.31 4.33
C LYS A 776 -9.15 -33.80 4.28
N LYS A 777 -7.89 -34.17 4.51
CA LYS A 777 -7.39 -35.55 4.67
C LYS A 777 -6.62 -35.64 6.00
N GLY A 778 -7.28 -36.10 7.07
CA GLY A 778 -6.69 -36.08 8.42
C GLY A 778 -6.39 -34.66 8.92
N THR A 779 -5.10 -34.32 9.08
CA THR A 779 -4.62 -32.95 9.41
C THR A 779 -4.18 -32.14 8.18
N ASP A 780 -4.22 -32.74 7.00
CA ASP A 780 -3.89 -32.08 5.74
C ASP A 780 -5.12 -31.40 5.13
N THR A 781 -4.96 -30.18 4.61
CA THR A 781 -6.02 -29.40 3.95
C THR A 781 -5.55 -28.80 2.62
N ARG A 782 -6.45 -28.70 1.63
CA ARG A 782 -6.22 -28.06 0.32
C ARG A 782 -7.39 -27.17 -0.05
N SER A 783 -7.15 -25.90 -0.34
CA SER A 783 -8.20 -25.01 -0.87
C SER A 783 -8.65 -25.49 -2.25
N LEU A 784 -9.94 -25.42 -2.50
CA LEU A 784 -10.53 -25.67 -3.80
C LEU A 784 -10.45 -24.40 -4.68
N PRO A 785 -10.39 -24.55 -6.01
CA PRO A 785 -10.20 -23.43 -6.93
C PRO A 785 -11.43 -22.52 -7.07
N SER A 786 -12.63 -23.06 -6.81
CA SER A 786 -13.91 -22.34 -6.86
C SER A 786 -14.90 -22.97 -5.88
N GLU A 787 -15.99 -22.24 -5.62
CA GLU A 787 -17.13 -22.70 -4.81
C GLU A 787 -17.78 -23.95 -5.41
N ASP A 788 -18.05 -23.99 -6.72
CA ASP A 788 -18.67 -25.14 -7.39
C ASP A 788 -17.85 -26.44 -7.28
N ALA A 789 -16.51 -26.32 -7.21
CA ALA A 789 -15.63 -27.47 -7.16
C ALA A 789 -15.84 -28.33 -5.90
N ILE A 790 -16.45 -27.80 -4.84
CA ILE A 790 -16.73 -28.54 -3.61
C ILE A 790 -17.73 -29.69 -3.82
N PHE A 791 -18.65 -29.52 -4.77
CA PHE A 791 -19.67 -30.51 -5.10
C PHE A 791 -19.25 -31.40 -6.28
N GLY A 792 -18.43 -30.88 -7.19
CA GLY A 792 -17.99 -31.60 -8.39
C GLY A 792 -16.74 -32.46 -8.23
N ILE A 793 -15.87 -32.16 -7.25
CA ILE A 793 -14.58 -32.86 -7.15
C ILE A 793 -14.74 -34.35 -6.79
N ASP A 794 -13.98 -35.20 -7.48
CA ASP A 794 -13.92 -36.64 -7.28
C ASP A 794 -12.62 -37.06 -6.56
N LEU A 795 -12.49 -38.35 -6.26
CA LEU A 795 -11.34 -38.88 -5.54
C LEU A 795 -10.03 -38.67 -6.31
N ALA A 796 -10.04 -38.78 -7.64
CA ALA A 796 -8.85 -38.59 -8.46
C ALA A 796 -8.36 -37.12 -8.40
N GLY A 797 -9.25 -36.15 -8.59
CA GLY A 797 -8.93 -34.73 -8.48
C GLY A 797 -8.54 -34.32 -7.06
N ALA A 798 -9.14 -34.93 -6.04
CA ALA A 798 -8.76 -34.69 -4.65
C ALA A 798 -7.35 -35.21 -4.35
N LEU A 799 -7.00 -36.41 -4.80
CA LEU A 799 -5.65 -36.97 -4.65
C LEU A 799 -4.62 -36.15 -5.43
N GLU A 800 -4.95 -35.65 -6.62
CA GLU A 800 -4.12 -34.73 -7.38
C GLU A 800 -3.87 -33.43 -6.60
N LEU A 801 -4.90 -32.82 -6.01
CA LEU A 801 -4.76 -31.64 -5.16
C LEU A 801 -3.90 -31.92 -3.91
N PHE A 802 -4.01 -33.10 -3.30
CA PHE A 802 -3.16 -33.47 -2.16
C PHE A 802 -1.72 -33.75 -2.56
N ALA A 803 -1.49 -34.27 -3.77
CA ALA A 803 -0.17 -34.46 -4.36
C ALA A 803 0.49 -33.12 -4.72
N GLN A 804 -0.30 -32.07 -4.97
CA GLN A 804 0.21 -30.71 -5.03
C GLN A 804 0.71 -30.28 -3.63
N PRO A 805 1.88 -29.61 -3.55
CA PRO A 805 2.43 -29.19 -2.27
C PRO A 805 1.49 -28.18 -1.57
N LYS A 806 1.39 -28.22 -0.22
CA LYS A 806 0.58 -27.26 0.56
C LYS A 806 0.94 -25.82 0.16
N TYR A 807 -0.04 -25.01 -0.25
CA TYR A 807 0.08 -23.55 -0.25
C TYR A 807 0.59 -23.09 1.12
N GLY A 808 1.81 -22.56 1.33
CA GLY A 808 2.75 -21.79 0.50
C GLY A 808 3.65 -22.48 -0.54
N ALA A 809 3.15 -23.46 -1.26
CA ALA A 809 3.68 -23.91 -2.54
C ALA A 809 2.56 -24.18 -3.57
N ARG A 810 2.38 -23.23 -4.50
CA ARG A 810 2.14 -23.45 -5.95
C ARG A 810 0.82 -24.08 -6.43
N LYS A 811 -0.01 -23.28 -7.12
CA LYS A 811 -0.81 -23.70 -8.29
C LYS A 811 0.15 -24.16 -9.39
N ALA A 812 -0.19 -25.24 -10.10
CA ALA A 812 0.27 -25.46 -11.46
C ALA A 812 -0.65 -24.64 -12.40
N ALA A 813 -0.07 -23.79 -13.25
CA ALA A 813 -0.85 -23.04 -14.24
C ALA A 813 -1.32 -23.95 -15.38
N SER A 814 -2.51 -23.68 -15.91
CA SER A 814 -2.98 -24.20 -17.19
C SER A 814 -1.96 -23.87 -18.31
N ALA A 815 -1.87 -24.73 -19.33
CA ALA A 815 -0.94 -24.51 -20.44
C ALA A 815 -1.33 -23.26 -21.23
N LEU A 816 -0.36 -22.36 -21.42
CA LEU A 816 -0.50 -21.10 -22.16
C LEU A 816 -0.38 -21.31 -23.68
N LYS A 817 0.33 -22.36 -24.12
CA LYS A 817 0.52 -22.72 -25.54
C LYS A 817 0.91 -24.20 -25.66
N GLU A 818 0.50 -24.89 -26.73
CA GLU A 818 0.83 -26.30 -27.00
C GLU A 818 1.38 -26.44 -28.43
N PHE A 819 2.43 -27.24 -28.60
CA PHE A 819 3.06 -27.56 -29.88
C PHE A 819 3.09 -29.07 -30.12
N ASP A 820 3.53 -29.47 -31.30
CA ASP A 820 3.72 -30.86 -31.69
C ASP A 820 4.68 -31.63 -30.76
N ALA A 821 4.73 -32.95 -30.93
CA ALA A 821 5.53 -33.83 -30.09
C ALA A 821 7.04 -33.51 -30.18
N ASP A 822 7.70 -33.46 -29.02
CA ASP A 822 9.14 -33.31 -28.93
C ASP A 822 9.85 -34.48 -29.62
N PRO A 823 10.85 -34.25 -30.49
CA PRO A 823 11.52 -35.32 -31.24
C PRO A 823 12.27 -36.34 -30.37
N VAL A 824 12.54 -36.04 -29.10
CA VAL A 824 13.32 -36.89 -28.19
C VAL A 824 12.42 -37.65 -27.22
N SER A 825 11.40 -37.01 -26.64
CA SER A 825 10.48 -37.68 -25.70
C SER A 825 9.18 -38.19 -26.33
N GLY A 826 8.87 -37.80 -27.58
CA GLY A 826 7.66 -38.20 -28.30
C GLY A 826 6.36 -37.65 -27.71
N LYS A 827 6.44 -36.69 -26.78
CA LYS A 827 5.30 -36.10 -26.06
C LYS A 827 5.07 -34.64 -26.48
N PRO A 828 3.82 -34.15 -26.49
CA PRO A 828 3.51 -32.78 -26.90
C PRO A 828 4.22 -31.75 -26.00
N ILE A 829 4.82 -30.74 -26.63
CA ILE A 829 5.50 -29.66 -25.92
C ILE A 829 4.47 -28.62 -25.46
N LYS A 830 4.46 -28.29 -24.18
CA LYS A 830 3.56 -27.31 -23.55
C LYS A 830 4.33 -26.17 -22.95
N VAL A 831 3.85 -24.95 -23.16
CA VAL A 831 4.28 -23.76 -22.43
C VAL A 831 3.35 -23.56 -21.25
N LYS A 832 3.90 -23.43 -20.05
CA LYS A 832 3.15 -23.25 -18.80
C LYS A 832 3.75 -22.10 -18.00
N ASP A 833 2.92 -21.45 -17.18
CA ASP A 833 3.43 -20.48 -16.22
C ASP A 833 3.82 -21.17 -14.89
N GLY A 834 4.95 -20.77 -14.31
CA GLY A 834 5.54 -21.42 -13.16
C GLY A 834 6.16 -20.43 -12.17
N ARG A 835 6.47 -20.90 -10.95
CA ARG A 835 7.03 -20.07 -9.85
C ARG A 835 8.29 -19.26 -10.22
N PHE A 836 9.00 -19.65 -11.27
CA PHE A 836 10.24 -19.00 -11.70
C PHE A 836 10.11 -18.27 -13.04
N GLY A 837 8.87 -17.99 -13.45
CA GLY A 837 8.52 -17.51 -14.78
C GLY A 837 8.01 -18.64 -15.68
N PRO A 838 7.58 -18.29 -16.90
CA PRO A 838 7.07 -19.25 -17.86
C PRO A 838 8.13 -20.30 -18.21
N TYR A 839 7.70 -21.52 -18.54
CA TYR A 839 8.59 -22.61 -18.89
C TYR A 839 7.97 -23.53 -19.94
N VAL A 840 8.84 -24.14 -20.74
CA VAL A 840 8.51 -25.19 -21.70
C VAL A 840 8.64 -26.56 -21.04
N THR A 841 7.70 -27.46 -21.30
CA THR A 841 7.69 -28.83 -20.79
C THR A 841 7.17 -29.82 -21.81
N ASP A 842 7.80 -30.97 -21.94
CA ASP A 842 7.30 -32.15 -22.67
C ASP A 842 6.63 -33.16 -21.71
N GLY A 843 6.41 -32.77 -20.45
CA GLY A 843 5.90 -33.64 -19.39
C GLY A 843 6.97 -34.37 -18.58
N GLU A 844 8.23 -34.41 -19.04
CA GLU A 844 9.35 -35.08 -18.33
C GLU A 844 10.47 -34.10 -17.97
N THR A 845 10.81 -33.20 -18.89
CA THR A 845 11.82 -32.16 -18.78
C THR A 845 11.14 -30.80 -18.73
N ASN A 846 11.51 -29.96 -17.74
CA ASN A 846 11.01 -28.59 -17.61
C ASN A 846 12.14 -27.60 -17.85
N ALA A 847 12.07 -26.83 -18.94
CA ALA A 847 13.02 -25.80 -19.30
C ALA A 847 12.40 -24.41 -19.13
N THR A 848 12.93 -23.63 -18.18
CA THR A 848 12.48 -22.26 -17.95
C THR A 848 12.71 -21.41 -19.20
N ILE A 849 11.68 -20.67 -19.61
CA ILE A 849 11.76 -19.68 -20.67
C ILE A 849 12.58 -18.51 -20.11
N PRO A 850 13.70 -18.14 -20.75
CA PRO A 850 14.51 -17.02 -20.31
C PRO A 850 13.66 -15.74 -20.24
N ARG A 851 13.93 -14.87 -19.25
CA ARG A 851 13.15 -13.64 -19.00
C ARG A 851 13.10 -12.63 -20.16
N GLY A 852 13.86 -12.86 -21.24
CA GLY A 852 13.85 -12.05 -22.46
C GLY A 852 12.99 -12.61 -23.60
N ASP A 853 12.46 -13.83 -23.47
CA ASP A 853 11.64 -14.49 -24.51
C ASP A 853 10.15 -14.31 -24.14
N SER A 854 9.32 -13.78 -25.06
CA SER A 854 7.86 -13.66 -24.88
C SER A 854 7.19 -15.04 -24.99
N VAL A 855 6.23 -15.31 -24.11
CA VAL A 855 5.49 -16.57 -24.07
C VAL A 855 4.63 -16.76 -25.32
N GLU A 856 4.08 -15.66 -25.81
CA GLU A 856 3.22 -15.58 -26.98
C GLU A 856 4.00 -15.86 -28.28
N GLU A 857 5.27 -15.49 -28.33
CA GLU A 857 6.14 -15.58 -29.50
C GLU A 857 7.00 -16.87 -29.56
N ILE A 858 6.94 -17.73 -28.55
CA ILE A 858 7.67 -19.01 -28.59
C ILE A 858 7.18 -19.84 -29.79
N THR A 859 8.14 -20.31 -30.56
CA THR A 859 8.00 -21.26 -31.67
C THR A 859 8.35 -22.68 -31.22
N PHE A 860 7.88 -23.70 -31.95
CA PHE A 860 8.22 -25.10 -31.69
C PHE A 860 9.73 -25.36 -31.61
N GLU A 861 10.52 -24.82 -32.56
CA GLU A 861 11.97 -25.03 -32.61
C GLU A 861 12.67 -24.50 -31.36
N ARG A 862 12.34 -23.27 -30.95
CA ARG A 862 12.85 -22.67 -29.70
C ARG A 862 12.42 -23.44 -28.45
N ALA A 863 11.20 -23.98 -28.44
CA ALA A 863 10.70 -24.77 -27.33
C ALA A 863 11.46 -26.10 -27.19
N ALA A 864 11.72 -26.80 -28.30
CA ALA A 864 12.53 -28.01 -28.35
C ALA A 864 14.00 -27.75 -27.97
N GLU A 865 14.57 -26.63 -28.41
CA GLU A 865 15.95 -26.21 -28.07
C GLU A 865 16.12 -26.03 -26.54
N LEU A 866 15.17 -25.33 -25.89
CA LEU A 866 15.20 -25.11 -24.45
C LEU A 866 15.14 -26.44 -23.66
N LEU A 867 14.33 -27.40 -24.12
CA LEU A 867 14.25 -28.74 -23.53
C LEU A 867 15.56 -29.52 -23.72
N ALA A 868 16.17 -29.46 -24.92
CA ALA A 868 17.45 -30.09 -25.20
C ALA A 868 18.58 -29.54 -24.31
N ILE A 869 18.69 -28.21 -24.17
CA ILE A 869 19.65 -27.54 -23.28
C ILE A 869 19.46 -28.00 -21.83
N LYS A 870 18.21 -28.21 -21.40
CA LYS A 870 17.90 -28.66 -20.04
C LYS A 870 18.29 -30.12 -19.82
N ARG A 871 18.04 -31.01 -20.79
CA ARG A 871 18.45 -32.42 -20.74
C ARG A 871 19.96 -32.59 -20.66
N ALA A 872 20.71 -31.77 -21.42
CA ALA A 872 22.17 -31.79 -21.42
C ALA A 872 22.80 -31.42 -20.06
N LYS A 873 22.08 -30.71 -19.18
CA LYS A 873 22.57 -30.29 -17.85
C LYS A 873 22.45 -31.36 -16.74
N GLY A 874 21.68 -32.43 -16.95
CA GLY A 874 21.56 -33.59 -16.02
C GLY A 874 20.92 -33.31 -14.63
N PRO A 875 20.49 -34.36 -13.88
CA PRO A 875 19.83 -34.19 -12.58
C PRO A 875 20.83 -34.02 -11.41
N VAL A 876 20.51 -33.13 -10.47
CA VAL A 876 21.31 -32.90 -9.26
C VAL A 876 20.96 -33.94 -8.18
N LYS A 877 21.91 -34.80 -7.80
CA LYS A 877 21.75 -35.81 -6.74
C LYS A 877 21.52 -35.17 -5.35
N ARG A 878 20.39 -35.47 -4.70
CA ARG A 878 20.14 -35.20 -3.27
C ARG A 878 20.55 -36.41 -2.41
N LYS A 879 21.31 -36.18 -1.33
CA LYS A 879 21.59 -37.19 -0.28
C LYS A 879 20.34 -37.43 0.59
N ALA A 880 20.09 -38.69 0.94
CA ALA A 880 19.01 -39.12 1.82
C ALA A 880 19.26 -38.74 3.31
N PRO A 881 18.22 -38.47 4.11
CA PRO A 881 18.36 -38.22 5.55
C PRO A 881 18.57 -39.52 6.33
N ALA A 882 19.43 -39.46 7.35
CA ALA A 882 19.74 -40.57 8.24
C ALA A 882 18.53 -41.01 9.07
N ARG A 883 18.33 -42.33 9.14
CA ARG A 883 17.23 -43.03 9.83
C ARG A 883 17.47 -43.01 11.35
N LYS A 884 16.57 -42.39 12.12
CA LYS A 884 16.54 -42.56 13.60
C LYS A 884 15.92 -43.92 13.93
N THR A 885 16.63 -44.70 14.75
CA THR A 885 16.20 -45.99 15.29
C THR A 885 15.11 -45.84 16.35
N ALA A 886 14.15 -46.77 16.33
CA ALA A 886 13.03 -46.85 17.25
C ALA A 886 13.45 -47.31 18.66
N ALA A 887 12.94 -46.64 19.69
CA ALA A 887 13.01 -47.12 21.07
C ALA A 887 11.81 -48.03 21.37
N LYS A 888 12.09 -49.18 21.98
CA LYS A 888 11.15 -50.25 22.33
C LYS A 888 10.13 -49.83 23.39
N LYS A 889 8.90 -50.34 23.22
CA LYS A 889 7.79 -50.37 24.18
C LYS A 889 8.06 -51.43 25.28
N PRO A 890 7.66 -51.22 26.55
CA PRO A 890 7.22 -52.31 27.41
C PRO A 890 5.70 -52.34 27.56
N ALA A 891 5.19 -53.54 27.81
CA ALA A 891 3.80 -53.95 27.79
C ALA A 891 3.01 -53.55 29.04
N ALA A 892 1.68 -53.67 28.90
CA ALA A 892 0.63 -53.32 29.84
C ALA A 892 0.54 -54.21 31.11
N LYS A 893 -0.04 -53.67 32.18
CA LYS A 893 -1.04 -54.36 33.02
C LYS A 893 -1.86 -53.38 33.89
N SER A 894 -3.05 -53.86 34.22
CA SER A 894 -4.28 -53.24 34.71
C SER A 894 -4.38 -53.01 36.23
N ALA A 895 -5.47 -52.31 36.58
CA ALA A 895 -6.28 -52.38 37.80
C ALA A 895 -6.05 -51.34 38.92
N ALA A 896 -7.18 -50.87 39.44
CA ALA A 896 -7.41 -49.68 40.25
C ALA A 896 -7.12 -49.87 41.75
N THR A 897 -6.85 -48.76 42.48
CA THR A 897 -7.38 -48.49 43.83
C THR A 897 -7.14 -47.04 44.29
N LYS A 898 -8.06 -46.52 45.11
CA LYS A 898 -8.12 -45.16 45.69
C LYS A 898 -7.23 -44.98 46.95
N LYS A 899 -6.90 -43.70 47.23
CA LYS A 899 -6.31 -43.08 48.47
C LYS A 899 -4.81 -43.31 48.70
N ALA A 900 -3.99 -42.40 49.26
CA ALA A 900 -4.22 -41.23 50.10
C ALA A 900 -3.16 -40.13 49.83
N VAL A 901 -3.47 -38.89 50.22
CA VAL A 901 -2.60 -37.71 50.14
C VAL A 901 -1.66 -37.67 51.34
N ASP A 902 -0.37 -37.43 51.10
CA ASP A 902 0.65 -37.24 52.15
C ASP A 902 0.61 -35.79 52.72
N PRO A 903 0.49 -35.59 54.05
CA PRO A 903 0.28 -34.29 54.69
C PRO A 903 1.48 -33.32 54.74
N ALA A 904 2.65 -33.69 54.22
CA ALA A 904 3.88 -32.91 54.48
C ALA A 904 4.09 -31.65 53.62
N ARG A 905 3.20 -31.33 52.67
CA ARG A 905 3.35 -30.14 51.78
C ARG A 905 2.42 -28.96 52.05
N SER A 906 1.51 -29.05 53.04
CA SER A 906 0.61 -27.92 53.39
C SER A 906 1.10 -27.04 54.55
N ALA A 907 2.12 -27.48 55.30
CA ALA A 907 2.67 -26.71 56.43
C ALA A 907 3.65 -25.59 56.01
N ALA A 908 4.34 -25.74 54.87
CA ALA A 908 5.27 -24.72 54.36
C ALA A 908 4.56 -23.52 53.69
N ALA A 909 3.37 -23.75 53.11
CA ALA A 909 2.59 -22.70 52.45
C ALA A 909 1.85 -21.77 53.44
N LYS A 910 1.49 -22.26 54.63
CA LYS A 910 0.85 -21.44 55.68
C LYS A 910 1.82 -20.51 56.42
N LYS A 911 3.05 -20.96 56.72
CA LYS A 911 4.08 -20.12 57.37
C LYS A 911 4.59 -18.96 56.48
N ALA A 912 4.61 -19.14 55.16
CA ALA A 912 5.00 -18.09 54.22
C ALA A 912 3.92 -16.99 54.06
N ALA A 913 2.65 -17.34 54.25
CA ALA A 913 1.53 -16.40 54.18
C ALA A 913 1.40 -15.52 55.45
N GLU A 914 1.67 -16.08 56.64
CA GLU A 914 1.66 -15.33 57.91
C GLU A 914 2.82 -14.33 58.01
N THR A 915 4.01 -14.69 57.50
CA THR A 915 5.17 -13.79 57.49
C THR A 915 4.99 -12.58 56.55
N ARG A 916 4.26 -12.76 55.44
CA ARG A 916 3.91 -11.67 54.52
C ARG A 916 2.84 -10.73 55.09
N LYS A 917 1.90 -11.26 55.90
CA LYS A 917 0.87 -10.44 56.58
C LYS A 917 1.46 -9.61 57.73
N ALA A 918 2.41 -10.16 58.50
CA ALA A 918 3.09 -9.44 59.57
C ALA A 918 3.96 -8.27 59.04
N ASN A 919 4.68 -8.49 57.93
CA ASN A 919 5.49 -7.43 57.32
C ASN A 919 4.66 -6.32 56.66
N ALA A 920 3.46 -6.63 56.16
CA ALA A 920 2.53 -5.63 55.64
C ALA A 920 1.93 -4.76 56.76
N ALA A 921 1.62 -5.35 57.92
CA ALA A 921 1.11 -4.62 59.09
C ALA A 921 2.19 -3.71 59.72
N ALA A 922 3.45 -4.16 59.78
CA ALA A 922 4.56 -3.34 60.29
C ALA A 922 4.86 -2.13 59.37
N LYS A 923 4.73 -2.29 58.05
CA LYS A 923 4.91 -1.20 57.07
C LYS A 923 3.78 -0.18 57.12
N ALA A 924 2.55 -0.62 57.38
CA ALA A 924 1.40 0.27 57.56
C ALA A 924 1.48 1.08 58.87
N ALA A 925 1.98 0.48 59.95
CA ALA A 925 2.19 1.18 61.23
C ALA A 925 3.32 2.23 61.15
N ALA A 926 4.40 1.94 60.40
CA ALA A 926 5.49 2.89 60.18
C ALA A 926 5.08 4.08 59.28
N ALA A 927 4.17 3.86 58.32
CA ALA A 927 3.62 4.92 57.47
C ALA A 927 2.63 5.83 58.23
N ALA A 928 1.88 5.29 59.20
CA ALA A 928 0.96 6.07 60.03
C ALA A 928 1.69 6.96 61.07
N ALA A 929 2.88 6.54 61.53
CA ALA A 929 3.69 7.34 62.47
C ALA A 929 4.46 8.50 61.79
N ALA A 930 4.60 8.49 60.47
CA ALA A 930 5.29 9.53 59.70
C ALA A 930 4.36 10.62 59.14
N ALA A 931 3.05 10.51 59.36
CA ALA A 931 2.03 11.44 58.87
C ALA A 931 1.31 12.20 60.01
N GLY A 932 1.88 12.17 61.21
CA GLY A 932 1.37 12.85 62.40
C GLY A 932 2.46 13.58 63.15
N GLU A 933 3.09 14.56 62.49
CA GLU A 933 3.78 15.71 63.09
C GLU A 933 3.60 16.93 62.17
#